data_AF-A0A8H5AH22-F1
#
_entry.id   AF-A0A8H5AH22-F1
#
_cell.length_a   1.000
_cell.length_b   1.000
_cell.length_c   1.000
_cell.angle_alpha   90.00
_cell.angle_beta   90.00
_cell.angle_gamma   90.00
#
_symmetry.space_group_name_H-M   'P 1'
#
loop_
_entity.id
_entity.type
_entity.pdbx_description
1 polymer ?
#
loop_
_entity_poly.entity_id
_entity_poly.type
_entity_poly.pdbx_seq_one_letter_code
_entity_poly.pdbx_strand_id
1 'polypeptide(L)'
;MESCYGTRSFPQLIDLPGAWHGNQFSDESEYVYNLSSQEVEEIENALSLQSQHHRHSTSEITFYNEESGDIVSWLTRSTAASGGRCIIASGYAVYNILNRHHPASILQLSQPKWVFANQEGYPRPLFFYHRNRIMLNFGRVPLIGNAIHPRPAHLPRISMKQFEALEDIERAARKVQLEMETKPGDIHFINNLFILHKRDSFKNGDGVGEKRQLVRMRLRDDELGWNLPESLRKEWTDAFGAGLDKLWHVDPMPEGLRTSDVIQFRGIPYGRVPRRFAAPEKLDRPRCPQVAVDVGHLLRVPPDHTFPHEPEDEFKCTNLDVVLPDRGPDYRLNVFALGNGEGPPNLALRDQELALQWVQDHISGFGGDPDMITLAGESAGAIYCHAHLVANARVRQVILSSGSLFLSSPQPWHLVASFRDKVSANLKDLDQTLDLETASASQVVEAVRRSGVQSFFLEWEEPFNAWHTKTGSAERLLLSDVTKEGAIYQAGVWATDPGDIAKAFDASEQYGDELKKLYHIYPDRPSSCKNGALDFINDYKYLLPIQCLEKSFKDARKPVFRCLIDEANPWQPSSGAHHAVDLVLLFGGFDLSFSPSAERVGQAMREAWIKFVSGEEPWPEATEKYYGFGPHGSLKTLEDWEVQSRRRIGLAEKLSEMESSFLDKTSRGLAAGKVSLLN
;
A
#
# COMPACT_ATOMS: atom_id res chain seq x y z
N MET A 1 42.68 15.25 -37.46
CA MET A 1 42.29 16.13 -38.58
C MET A 1 41.99 15.24 -39.77
N GLU A 2 40.85 15.47 -40.41
CA GLU A 2 40.13 14.65 -41.43
C GLU A 2 39.04 13.67 -40.92
N SER A 3 37.81 14.00 -41.34
CA SER A 3 36.58 13.17 -41.52
C SER A 3 35.52 12.94 -40.42
N CYS A 4 35.23 13.88 -39.50
CA CYS A 4 33.99 13.82 -38.68
C CYS A 4 32.80 14.66 -39.21
N TYR A 5 32.98 15.45 -40.28
CA TYR A 5 31.91 16.24 -40.90
C TYR A 5 31.78 15.90 -42.39
N GLY A 6 31.68 14.61 -42.70
CA GLY A 6 31.29 14.16 -44.03
C GLY A 6 29.88 14.67 -44.32
N THR A 7 29.75 15.49 -45.36
CA THR A 7 28.49 15.89 -45.99
C THR A 7 27.72 14.65 -46.45
N ARG A 8 27.04 13.96 -45.53
CA ARG A 8 25.86 13.17 -45.89
C ARG A 8 24.82 14.20 -46.30
N SER A 9 24.56 14.25 -47.60
CA SER A 9 23.55 15.13 -48.19
C SER A 9 22.24 14.95 -47.43
N PHE A 10 21.82 16.02 -46.76
CA PHE A 10 20.48 16.15 -46.21
C PHE A 10 19.46 15.74 -47.29
N PRO A 11 18.41 14.97 -46.94
CA PRO A 11 17.49 14.42 -47.94
C PRO A 11 16.72 15.53 -48.66
N GLN A 12 16.46 15.40 -49.95
CA GLN A 12 15.71 16.44 -50.69
C GLN A 12 14.27 16.62 -50.16
N LEU A 13 13.67 15.56 -49.62
CA LEU A 13 12.36 15.56 -49.00
C LEU A 13 12.32 14.50 -47.89
N ILE A 14 11.60 14.79 -46.81
CA ILE A 14 11.24 13.80 -45.78
C ILE A 14 9.77 13.47 -45.94
N ASP A 15 9.50 12.20 -46.25
CA ASP A 15 8.17 11.63 -46.40
C ASP A 15 7.98 10.50 -45.38
N LEU A 16 7.99 10.88 -44.10
CA LEU A 16 7.78 10.01 -42.95
C LEU A 16 6.50 10.42 -42.23
N PRO A 17 5.85 9.54 -41.43
CA PRO A 17 4.59 9.84 -40.73
C PRO A 17 4.55 11.12 -39.88
N GLY A 18 5.70 11.74 -39.58
CA GLY A 18 5.80 13.03 -38.89
C GLY A 18 5.90 14.26 -39.80
N ALA A 19 5.87 14.16 -41.13
CA ALA A 19 6.04 15.27 -42.07
C ALA A 19 4.71 15.89 -42.56
N TRP A 20 3.75 16.08 -41.66
CA TRP A 20 2.40 16.55 -42.00
C TRP A 20 2.36 17.94 -42.64
N HIS A 21 1.34 18.19 -43.46
CA HIS A 21 1.08 19.47 -44.10
C HIS A 21 -0.36 19.93 -43.85
N GLY A 22 -0.57 20.74 -42.80
CA GLY A 22 -1.88 21.31 -42.47
C GLY A 22 -2.93 20.28 -42.05
N ASN A 23 -4.22 20.61 -42.21
CA ASN A 23 -5.41 19.86 -41.76
C ASN A 23 -5.54 18.44 -42.36
N GLN A 24 -4.58 17.56 -42.11
CA GLN A 24 -4.65 16.13 -42.42
C GLN A 24 -5.26 15.32 -41.28
N PHE A 25 -5.40 15.90 -40.10
CA PHE A 25 -6.15 15.31 -39.00
C PHE A 25 -7.58 15.87 -39.04
N SER A 26 -8.52 15.04 -39.48
CA SER A 26 -9.95 15.38 -39.51
C SER A 26 -10.70 14.94 -38.25
N ASP A 27 -10.04 14.16 -37.38
CA ASP A 27 -10.63 13.56 -36.18
C ASP A 27 -9.62 13.62 -35.02
N GLU A 28 -10.04 14.20 -33.89
CA GLU A 28 -9.21 14.33 -32.67
C GLU A 28 -8.76 12.98 -32.11
N SER A 29 -9.51 11.90 -32.36
CA SER A 29 -9.18 10.55 -31.89
C SER A 29 -7.92 9.95 -32.53
N GLU A 30 -7.39 10.55 -33.61
CA GLU A 30 -6.14 10.10 -34.25
C GLU A 30 -4.88 10.52 -33.48
N TYR A 31 -4.99 11.46 -32.53
CA TYR A 31 -3.86 11.99 -31.75
C TYR A 31 -4.21 12.32 -30.28
N VAL A 32 -5.44 12.05 -29.85
CA VAL A 32 -5.87 12.12 -28.44
C VAL A 32 -5.89 10.72 -27.85
N TYR A 33 -5.01 10.48 -26.88
CA TYR A 33 -5.11 9.32 -26.00
C TYR A 33 -5.91 9.75 -24.77
N ASN A 34 -7.15 9.26 -24.64
CA ASN A 34 -7.98 9.54 -23.48
C ASN A 34 -7.47 8.73 -22.30
N LEU A 35 -6.87 9.43 -21.35
CA LEU A 35 -6.47 8.85 -20.07
C LEU A 35 -7.71 8.34 -19.34
N SER A 36 -7.59 7.15 -18.78
CA SER A 36 -8.56 6.60 -17.85
C SER A 36 -8.66 7.47 -16.60
N SER A 37 -9.79 7.40 -15.88
CA SER A 37 -9.99 8.16 -14.63
C SER A 37 -8.87 7.90 -13.60
N GLN A 38 -8.21 6.75 -13.68
CA GLN A 38 -7.11 6.31 -12.83
C GLN A 38 -5.78 6.98 -13.21
N GLU A 39 -5.50 7.14 -14.50
CA GLU A 39 -4.33 7.91 -14.96
C GLU A 39 -4.51 9.38 -14.58
N VAL A 40 -5.70 9.97 -14.78
CA VAL A 40 -6.00 11.36 -14.39
C VAL A 40 -5.83 11.58 -12.87
N GLU A 41 -6.15 10.59 -12.04
CA GLU A 41 -6.02 10.67 -10.58
C GLU A 41 -4.54 10.53 -10.11
N GLU A 42 -3.75 9.65 -10.72
CA GLU A 42 -2.30 9.49 -10.46
C GLU A 42 -1.52 10.78 -10.76
N ILE A 43 -1.97 11.44 -11.81
CA ILE A 43 -1.54 12.72 -12.32
C ILE A 43 -1.95 13.84 -11.35
N GLU A 44 -3.21 13.92 -10.90
CA GLU A 44 -3.70 14.90 -9.92
C GLU A 44 -3.05 14.75 -8.53
N ASN A 45 -2.67 13.53 -8.13
CA ASN A 45 -1.97 13.24 -6.88
C ASN A 45 -0.50 13.73 -6.88
N ALA A 46 0.16 13.74 -8.03
CA ALA A 46 1.52 14.28 -8.16
C ALA A 46 1.59 15.82 -8.04
N LEU A 47 0.45 16.51 -7.90
CA LEU A 47 0.34 17.94 -8.18
C LEU A 47 0.06 18.85 -6.99
N SER A 48 -0.39 18.41 -5.80
CA SER A 48 -0.95 19.32 -4.78
C SER A 48 0.05 20.22 -3.98
N LEU A 49 0.37 21.38 -4.58
CA LEU A 49 0.63 22.73 -3.98
C LEU A 49 2.01 23.00 -3.30
N GLN A 50 2.74 24.12 -3.50
CA GLN A 50 2.73 25.20 -4.49
C GLN A 50 4.06 26.02 -4.42
N SER A 51 4.50 26.46 -5.60
CA SER A 51 5.39 27.61 -5.94
C SER A 51 6.70 27.85 -5.18
N GLN A 52 7.82 27.65 -5.89
CA GLN A 52 8.74 28.72 -6.31
C GLN A 52 9.93 28.15 -7.10
N HIS A 53 9.90 28.19 -8.45
CA HIS A 53 11.11 28.33 -9.29
C HIS A 53 10.79 28.47 -10.82
N HIS A 54 11.14 29.65 -11.35
CA HIS A 54 11.91 29.98 -12.56
C HIS A 54 11.50 29.49 -13.96
N ARG A 55 10.33 29.94 -14.44
CA ARG A 55 10.10 30.50 -15.80
C ARG A 55 8.77 31.29 -15.80
N HIS A 56 8.66 32.27 -14.89
CA HIS A 56 7.43 33.03 -14.58
C HIS A 56 7.06 34.13 -15.59
N SER A 57 7.38 33.97 -16.88
CA SER A 57 6.99 34.96 -17.89
C SER A 57 5.63 34.61 -18.49
N THR A 58 4.74 35.60 -18.55
CA THR A 58 3.44 35.54 -19.22
C THR A 58 3.51 35.88 -20.73
N SER A 59 4.67 36.32 -21.22
CA SER A 59 4.89 36.72 -22.61
C SER A 59 4.93 35.53 -23.58
N GLU A 60 4.70 35.74 -24.88
CA GLU A 60 4.86 34.68 -25.89
C GLU A 60 6.28 34.11 -25.87
N ILE A 61 6.39 32.80 -26.08
CA ILE A 61 7.65 32.09 -26.34
C ILE A 61 7.62 31.62 -27.79
N THR A 62 8.77 31.68 -28.46
CA THR A 62 9.00 31.24 -29.85
C THR A 62 9.17 29.73 -29.94
N PHE A 63 9.15 29.15 -31.15
CA PHE A 63 9.34 27.70 -31.32
C PHE A 63 10.74 27.24 -30.89
N TYR A 64 10.78 26.17 -30.10
CA TYR A 64 12.01 25.64 -29.53
C TYR A 64 11.89 24.14 -29.19
N ASN A 65 13.00 23.53 -28.77
CA ASN A 65 13.07 22.21 -28.14
C ASN A 65 13.66 22.33 -26.72
N GLU A 66 13.32 21.41 -25.84
CA GLU A 66 14.04 21.29 -24.57
C GLU A 66 15.46 20.79 -24.80
N GLU A 67 16.38 21.25 -23.96
CA GLU A 67 17.83 21.07 -24.15
C GLU A 67 18.28 19.63 -23.91
N SER A 68 17.52 18.87 -23.13
CA SER A 68 17.69 17.44 -22.91
C SER A 68 16.34 16.71 -22.78
N GLY A 69 16.36 15.39 -22.97
CA GLY A 69 15.18 14.52 -22.93
C GLY A 69 14.68 14.14 -24.31
N ASP A 70 14.36 12.87 -24.49
CA ASP A 70 13.81 12.31 -25.74
C ASP A 70 12.35 12.70 -25.89
N ILE A 71 11.60 12.59 -24.79
CA ILE A 71 10.20 12.99 -24.69
C ILE A 71 10.10 14.15 -23.69
N VAL A 72 9.37 15.18 -24.10
CA VAL A 72 8.92 16.22 -23.20
C VAL A 72 7.46 15.95 -22.90
N SER A 73 7.14 15.84 -21.61
CA SER A 73 5.79 15.69 -21.13
C SER A 73 5.38 16.88 -20.28
N TRP A 74 4.12 17.25 -20.36
CA TRP A 74 3.53 18.17 -19.39
C TRP A 74 2.11 17.79 -19.04
N LEU A 75 1.83 18.00 -17.76
CA LEU A 75 0.54 17.88 -17.13
C LEU A 75 -0.04 19.26 -16.88
N THR A 76 -1.25 19.49 -17.38
CA THR A 76 -2.03 20.70 -17.13
C THR A 76 -2.78 20.60 -15.81
N ARG A 77 -2.35 21.35 -14.79
CA ARG A 77 -3.11 21.47 -13.53
C ARG A 77 -4.27 22.45 -13.63
N SER A 78 -4.01 23.55 -14.31
CA SER A 78 -4.92 24.68 -14.42
C SER A 78 -4.50 25.54 -15.60
N THR A 79 -5.48 26.12 -16.28
CA THR A 79 -5.26 26.98 -17.44
C THR A 79 -5.18 28.46 -17.03
N ALA A 80 -4.73 29.30 -17.95
CA ALA A 80 -4.82 30.75 -17.77
C ALA A 80 -6.27 31.20 -18.02
N ALA A 81 -6.69 32.32 -17.42
CA ALA A 81 -7.97 32.94 -17.74
C ALA A 81 -8.11 33.30 -19.24
N SER A 82 -7.00 33.64 -19.91
CA SER A 82 -6.95 33.77 -21.37
C SER A 82 -5.54 33.52 -21.92
N GLY A 83 -5.47 32.97 -23.13
CA GLY A 83 -4.20 32.68 -23.82
C GLY A 83 -3.47 31.45 -23.26
N GLY A 84 -2.16 31.35 -23.53
CA GLY A 84 -1.32 30.31 -22.92
C GLY A 84 -1.44 28.93 -23.56
N ARG A 85 -2.03 28.89 -24.77
CA ARG A 85 -2.15 27.71 -25.63
C ARG A 85 -0.78 27.09 -25.89
N CYS A 86 -0.72 25.76 -25.82
CA CYS A 86 0.42 24.98 -26.25
C CYS A 86 0.32 24.78 -27.77
N ILE A 87 1.37 25.13 -28.49
CA ILE A 87 1.38 25.08 -29.95
C ILE A 87 2.60 24.27 -30.38
N ILE A 88 2.39 23.28 -31.24
CA ILE A 88 3.45 22.41 -31.74
C ILE A 88 3.64 22.58 -33.25
N ALA A 89 4.82 22.23 -33.76
CA ALA A 89 5.10 22.19 -35.17
C ALA A 89 6.03 21.02 -35.49
N SER A 90 5.74 20.30 -36.57
CA SER A 90 6.63 19.23 -37.03
C SER A 90 7.94 19.82 -37.57
N GLY A 91 9.05 19.39 -36.98
CA GLY A 91 10.40 19.70 -37.45
C GLY A 91 10.70 19.13 -38.84
N TYR A 92 10.05 18.02 -39.24
CA TYR A 92 10.18 17.47 -40.59
C TYR A 92 9.45 18.33 -41.62
N ALA A 93 8.27 18.82 -41.30
CA ALA A 93 7.53 19.74 -42.16
C ALA A 93 8.27 21.08 -42.28
N VAL A 94 8.81 21.60 -41.16
CA VAL A 94 9.71 22.76 -41.15
C VAL A 94 10.92 22.53 -42.02
N TYR A 95 11.60 21.38 -41.89
CA TYR A 95 12.73 21.02 -42.74
C TYR A 95 12.36 21.04 -44.22
N ASN A 96 11.23 20.43 -44.61
CA ASN A 96 10.77 20.40 -46.00
C ASN A 96 10.52 21.80 -46.56
N ILE A 97 9.93 22.70 -45.77
CA ILE A 97 9.72 24.12 -46.14
C ILE A 97 11.05 24.84 -46.30
N LEU A 98 11.97 24.68 -45.34
CA LEU A 98 13.29 25.28 -45.39
C LEU A 98 14.09 24.77 -46.59
N ASN A 99 14.05 23.48 -46.88
CA ASN A 99 14.82 22.90 -47.98
C ASN A 99 14.34 23.42 -49.34
N ARG A 100 13.03 23.63 -49.47
CA ARG A 100 12.42 24.15 -50.71
C ARG A 100 12.65 25.65 -50.91
N HIS A 101 12.59 26.45 -49.85
CA HIS A 101 12.55 27.92 -49.97
C HIS A 101 13.76 28.65 -49.39
N HIS A 102 14.46 28.05 -48.44
CA HIS A 102 15.58 28.65 -47.70
C HIS A 102 16.72 27.62 -47.43
N PRO A 103 17.26 26.92 -48.45
CA PRO A 103 18.24 25.85 -48.25
C PRO A 103 19.56 26.33 -47.62
N ALA A 104 19.92 27.59 -47.82
CA ALA A 104 21.07 28.22 -47.15
C ALA A 104 20.94 28.22 -45.62
N SER A 105 19.72 28.30 -45.10
CA SER A 105 19.44 28.30 -43.66
C SER A 105 19.66 26.93 -43.05
N ILE A 106 19.35 25.84 -43.76
CA ILE A 106 19.68 24.46 -43.31
C ILE A 106 21.20 24.31 -43.17
N LEU A 107 21.96 24.79 -44.16
CA LEU A 107 23.43 24.76 -44.10
C LEU A 107 23.96 25.59 -42.92
N GLN A 108 23.34 26.73 -42.63
CA GLN A 108 23.72 27.57 -41.49
C GLN A 108 23.40 26.91 -40.14
N LEU A 109 22.23 26.30 -40.01
CA LEU A 109 21.75 25.62 -38.80
C LEU A 109 22.54 24.33 -38.50
N SER A 110 23.08 23.69 -39.53
CA SER A 110 23.85 22.45 -39.41
C SER A 110 25.33 22.66 -39.10
N GLN A 111 25.82 23.91 -39.12
CA GLN A 111 27.21 24.23 -38.78
C GLN A 111 27.42 24.16 -37.26
N PRO A 112 28.54 23.57 -36.77
CA PRO A 112 28.89 23.55 -35.35
C PRO A 112 29.48 24.91 -34.91
N LYS A 113 28.72 25.99 -35.05
CA LYS A 113 29.13 27.38 -34.74
C LYS A 113 28.14 28.09 -33.81
N TRP A 114 27.19 27.36 -33.23
CA TRP A 114 26.21 27.92 -32.31
C TRP A 114 26.65 27.70 -30.88
N VAL A 115 26.90 28.82 -30.17
CA VAL A 115 27.46 28.83 -28.82
C VAL A 115 26.36 29.12 -27.81
N PHE A 116 26.03 28.12 -27.00
CA PHE A 116 24.98 28.19 -25.99
C PHE A 116 25.53 28.72 -24.66
N ALA A 117 24.85 29.70 -24.07
CA ALA A 117 25.31 30.34 -22.84
C ALA A 117 25.25 29.44 -21.59
N ASN A 118 24.38 28.43 -21.62
CA ASN A 118 24.19 27.45 -20.55
C ASN A 118 24.99 26.16 -20.73
N GLN A 119 25.75 26.01 -21.83
CA GLN A 119 26.56 24.83 -22.12
C GLN A 119 28.06 25.17 -22.11
N GLU A 120 28.46 26.05 -21.17
CA GLU A 120 29.84 26.50 -20.97
C GLU A 120 30.53 27.05 -22.24
N GLY A 121 29.73 27.46 -23.25
CA GLY A 121 30.24 27.99 -24.50
C GLY A 121 30.63 26.94 -25.56
N TYR A 122 30.27 25.66 -25.40
CA TYR A 122 30.56 24.64 -26.40
C TYR A 122 29.80 24.89 -27.73
N PRO A 123 30.48 24.95 -28.89
CA PRO A 123 29.83 25.18 -30.17
C PRO A 123 29.24 23.88 -30.74
N ARG A 124 27.95 23.90 -31.12
CA ARG A 124 27.27 22.76 -31.76
C ARG A 124 26.27 23.18 -32.84
N PRO A 125 25.81 22.25 -33.70
CA PRO A 125 24.71 22.51 -34.62
C PRO A 125 23.36 22.65 -33.90
N LEU A 126 22.37 23.20 -34.62
CA LEU A 126 20.95 23.19 -34.23
C LEU A 126 20.16 22.11 -34.98
N PHE A 127 20.56 21.85 -36.23
CA PHE A 127 20.03 20.80 -37.09
C PHE A 127 21.02 19.66 -37.20
N PHE A 128 20.52 18.44 -37.05
CA PHE A 128 21.29 17.21 -37.17
C PHE A 128 20.65 16.30 -38.20
N TYR A 129 21.47 15.65 -39.01
CA TYR A 129 21.03 14.48 -39.79
C TYR A 129 21.84 13.28 -39.32
N HIS A 130 21.18 12.40 -38.55
CA HIS A 130 21.86 11.29 -37.89
C HIS A 130 21.02 10.03 -37.99
N ARG A 131 21.66 8.93 -38.42
CA ARG A 131 21.01 7.62 -38.69
C ARG A 131 19.66 7.75 -39.43
N ASN A 132 19.66 8.52 -40.52
CA ASN A 132 18.48 8.77 -41.39
C ASN A 132 17.33 9.52 -40.72
N ARG A 133 17.57 10.26 -39.63
CA ARG A 133 16.60 11.13 -38.97
C ARG A 133 17.10 12.56 -38.91
N ILE A 134 16.18 13.51 -39.10
CA ILE A 134 16.45 14.91 -38.77
C ILE A 134 16.16 15.12 -37.29
N MET A 135 17.06 15.79 -36.59
CA MET A 135 16.84 16.20 -35.21
C MET A 135 17.05 17.70 -35.10
N LEU A 136 16.22 18.35 -34.30
CA LEU A 136 16.34 19.74 -33.90
C LEU A 136 16.54 19.78 -32.39
N ASN A 137 17.50 20.56 -31.93
CA ASN A 137 17.66 20.81 -30.51
C ASN A 137 18.21 22.20 -30.26
N PHE A 138 17.35 23.13 -29.87
CA PHE A 138 17.77 24.49 -29.55
C PHE A 138 16.74 25.23 -28.69
N GLY A 139 17.23 26.13 -27.85
CA GLY A 139 16.47 27.22 -27.25
C GLY A 139 17.05 28.56 -27.72
N ARG A 140 16.18 29.56 -27.98
CA ARG A 140 16.64 30.87 -28.44
C ARG A 140 17.32 31.67 -27.33
N VAL A 141 16.77 31.64 -26.11
CA VAL A 141 17.29 32.42 -24.98
C VAL A 141 18.77 32.13 -24.70
N PRO A 142 19.24 30.87 -24.66
CA PRO A 142 20.66 30.57 -24.55
C PRO A 142 21.56 31.12 -25.67
N LEU A 143 21.01 31.37 -26.87
CA LEU A 143 21.75 31.84 -28.04
C LEU A 143 21.81 33.37 -28.14
N ILE A 144 20.71 34.06 -27.82
CA ILE A 144 20.58 35.52 -28.00
C ILE A 144 20.39 36.31 -26.70
N GLY A 145 20.05 35.65 -25.60
CA GLY A 145 19.68 36.28 -24.34
C GLY A 145 18.31 36.98 -24.39
N ASN A 146 17.85 37.42 -23.22
CA ASN A 146 16.71 38.33 -23.07
C ASN A 146 16.91 39.21 -21.81
N ALA A 147 15.91 40.00 -21.44
CA ALA A 147 16.00 40.89 -20.28
C ALA A 147 16.17 40.15 -18.94
N ILE A 148 15.68 38.91 -18.82
CA ILE A 148 15.72 38.10 -17.60
C ILE A 148 17.01 37.27 -17.54
N HIS A 149 17.43 36.75 -18.70
CA HIS A 149 18.62 35.94 -18.91
C HIS A 149 19.52 36.64 -19.94
N PRO A 150 20.24 37.70 -19.54
CA PRO A 150 21.13 38.40 -20.45
C PRO A 150 22.23 37.46 -20.91
N ARG A 151 22.57 37.52 -22.20
CA ARG A 151 23.68 36.74 -22.73
C ARG A 151 24.99 37.26 -22.14
N PRO A 152 25.87 36.40 -21.61
CA PRO A 152 27.17 36.82 -21.10
C PRO A 152 28.01 37.52 -22.17
N ALA A 153 28.60 38.67 -21.83
CA ALA A 153 29.32 39.52 -22.79
C ALA A 153 30.58 38.86 -23.38
N HIS A 154 31.16 37.86 -22.70
CA HIS A 154 32.33 37.13 -23.16
C HIS A 154 32.02 36.10 -24.26
N LEU A 155 30.76 35.71 -24.45
CA LEU A 155 30.36 34.77 -25.48
C LEU A 155 30.10 35.49 -26.82
N PRO A 156 30.46 34.87 -27.96
CA PRO A 156 30.23 35.49 -29.26
C PRO A 156 28.74 35.73 -29.49
N ARG A 157 28.41 36.90 -30.04
CA ARG A 157 27.05 37.18 -30.53
C ARG A 157 26.81 36.39 -31.80
N ILE A 158 25.57 35.98 -32.04
CA ILE A 158 25.21 35.36 -33.31
C ILE A 158 25.31 36.39 -34.45
N SER A 159 25.72 35.92 -35.63
CA SER A 159 25.75 36.74 -36.85
C SER A 159 24.35 37.02 -37.39
N MET A 160 24.22 38.01 -38.30
CA MET A 160 22.95 38.28 -38.97
C MET A 160 22.41 37.06 -39.72
N LYS A 161 23.29 36.29 -40.39
CA LYS A 161 22.92 35.03 -41.08
C LYS A 161 22.39 33.96 -40.13
N GLN A 162 22.95 33.87 -38.92
CA GLN A 162 22.44 32.97 -37.87
C GLN A 162 21.08 33.44 -37.35
N PHE A 163 20.91 34.75 -37.15
CA PHE A 163 19.63 35.30 -36.75
C PHE A 163 18.55 35.04 -37.81
N GLU A 164 18.84 35.32 -39.09
CA GLU A 164 17.96 35.03 -40.23
C GLU A 164 17.56 33.54 -40.29
N ALA A 165 18.50 32.62 -40.05
CA ALA A 165 18.20 31.19 -40.03
C ALA A 165 17.27 30.78 -38.87
N LEU A 166 17.36 31.43 -37.70
CA LEU A 166 16.41 31.22 -36.60
C LEU A 166 15.02 31.77 -36.94
N GLU A 167 14.95 32.91 -37.63
CA GLU A 167 13.70 33.49 -38.13
C GLU A 167 13.05 32.66 -39.24
N ASP A 168 13.85 32.01 -40.09
CA ASP A 168 13.36 31.07 -41.10
C ASP A 168 12.68 29.85 -40.44
N ILE A 169 13.24 29.30 -39.35
CA ILE A 169 12.60 28.23 -38.58
C ILE A 169 11.26 28.70 -38.04
N GLU A 170 11.22 29.86 -37.36
CA GLU A 170 10.00 30.41 -36.76
C GLU A 170 8.90 30.63 -37.83
N ARG A 171 9.26 31.22 -38.98
CA ARG A 171 8.33 31.42 -40.10
C ARG A 171 7.84 30.12 -40.71
N ALA A 172 8.72 29.12 -40.86
CA ALA A 172 8.35 27.81 -41.38
C ALA A 172 7.43 27.06 -40.40
N ALA A 173 7.75 27.08 -39.09
CA ALA A 173 6.97 26.42 -38.04
C ALA A 173 5.55 27.00 -37.96
N ARG A 174 5.39 28.32 -38.03
CA ARG A 174 4.06 28.97 -38.05
C ARG A 174 3.17 28.56 -39.22
N LYS A 175 3.74 28.13 -40.36
CA LYS A 175 2.95 27.64 -41.51
C LYS A 175 2.37 26.23 -41.30
N VAL A 176 2.92 25.47 -40.35
CA VAL A 176 2.58 24.05 -40.10
C VAL A 176 2.22 23.80 -38.65
N GLN A 177 1.95 24.88 -37.89
CA GLN A 177 1.67 24.79 -36.48
C GLN A 177 0.30 24.17 -36.23
N LEU A 178 0.21 23.39 -35.16
CA LEU A 178 -1.01 22.85 -34.62
C LEU A 178 -1.19 23.42 -33.22
N GLU A 179 -2.37 23.97 -32.95
CA GLU A 179 -2.74 24.41 -31.62
C GLU A 179 -3.37 23.25 -30.86
N MET A 180 -2.92 23.04 -29.63
CA MET A 180 -3.48 22.03 -28.74
C MET A 180 -4.37 22.73 -27.73
N GLU A 181 -5.66 22.38 -27.71
CA GLU A 181 -6.55 22.77 -26.62
C GLU A 181 -6.24 21.89 -25.41
N THR A 182 -6.13 22.49 -24.23
CA THR A 182 -5.70 21.80 -23.01
C THR A 182 -6.62 22.13 -21.85
N LYS A 183 -7.05 21.12 -21.11
CA LYS A 183 -7.89 21.19 -19.91
C LYS A 183 -7.11 20.71 -18.69
N PRO A 184 -7.52 21.13 -17.47
CA PRO A 184 -7.03 20.52 -16.23
C PRO A 184 -7.16 18.99 -16.28
N GLY A 185 -6.09 18.27 -15.91
CA GLY A 185 -5.98 16.82 -15.98
C GLY A 185 -5.27 16.29 -17.24
N ASP A 186 -5.16 17.08 -18.30
CA ASP A 186 -4.54 16.61 -19.55
C ASP A 186 -3.02 16.44 -19.42
N ILE A 187 -2.50 15.29 -19.88
CA ILE A 187 -1.07 15.09 -20.16
C ILE A 187 -0.80 14.99 -21.65
N HIS A 188 0.27 15.66 -22.05
CA HIS A 188 0.79 15.59 -23.41
C HIS A 188 2.20 15.02 -23.41
N PHE A 189 2.48 14.13 -24.37
CA PHE A 189 3.82 13.63 -24.64
C PHE A 189 4.22 14.04 -26.05
N ILE A 190 5.34 14.75 -26.20
CA ILE A 190 5.89 15.10 -27.51
C ILE A 190 7.32 14.58 -27.65
N ASN A 191 7.65 14.10 -28.84
CA ASN A 191 9.02 13.75 -29.16
C ASN A 191 9.85 15.05 -29.33
N ASN A 192 10.69 15.31 -28.34
CA ASN A 192 11.43 16.55 -28.23
C ASN A 192 12.51 16.70 -29.31
N LEU A 193 12.94 15.62 -29.95
CA LEU A 193 14.01 15.64 -30.94
C LEU A 193 13.55 16.13 -32.32
N PHE A 194 12.24 16.15 -32.61
CA PHE A 194 11.75 16.64 -33.90
C PHE A 194 10.42 17.40 -33.83
N ILE A 195 9.73 17.46 -32.69
CA ILE A 195 8.57 18.33 -32.51
C ILE A 195 9.02 19.62 -31.83
N LEU A 196 8.89 20.72 -32.57
CA LEU A 196 9.04 22.06 -32.00
C LEU A 196 7.79 22.40 -31.21
N HIS A 197 7.95 23.08 -30.08
CA HIS A 197 6.84 23.55 -29.28
C HIS A 197 7.03 25.00 -28.89
N LYS A 198 5.92 25.69 -28.68
CA LYS A 198 5.86 27.06 -28.20
C LYS A 198 4.64 27.29 -27.33
N ARG A 199 4.59 28.45 -26.70
CA ARG A 199 3.43 28.90 -25.92
C ARG A 199 3.11 30.34 -26.25
N ASP A 200 1.84 30.61 -26.53
CA ASP A 200 1.37 31.97 -26.71
C ASP A 200 1.40 32.78 -25.39
N SER A 201 1.24 34.09 -25.49
CA SER A 201 1.09 34.95 -24.32
C SER A 201 -0.18 34.61 -23.54
N PHE A 202 -0.22 34.89 -22.23
CA PHE A 202 -1.38 34.58 -21.40
C PHE A 202 -1.59 35.56 -20.25
N LYS A 203 -2.82 35.59 -19.73
CA LYS A 203 -3.19 36.35 -18.53
C LYS A 203 -3.82 35.39 -17.52
N ASN A 204 -3.27 35.38 -16.32
CA ASN A 204 -3.88 34.70 -15.19
C ASN A 204 -5.06 35.51 -14.67
N GLY A 205 -6.08 34.82 -14.14
CA GLY A 205 -7.13 35.44 -13.34
C GLY A 205 -6.79 35.43 -11.85
N ASP A 206 -7.68 36.02 -11.06
CA ASP A 206 -7.51 36.20 -9.61
C ASP A 206 -8.12 35.05 -8.80
N GLY A 207 -8.95 34.20 -9.41
CA GLY A 207 -9.58 33.04 -8.78
C GLY A 207 -8.66 31.83 -8.58
N VAL A 208 -9.02 30.97 -7.62
CA VAL A 208 -8.37 29.67 -7.40
C VAL A 208 -8.58 28.80 -8.64
N GLY A 209 -7.50 28.43 -9.34
CA GLY A 209 -7.55 27.70 -10.61
C GLY A 209 -7.46 28.56 -11.88
N GLU A 210 -7.47 29.89 -11.77
CA GLU A 210 -7.34 30.81 -12.92
C GLU A 210 -5.87 31.20 -13.23
N LYS A 211 -4.93 30.64 -12.47
CA LYS A 211 -3.48 30.75 -12.72
C LYS A 211 -3.01 29.52 -13.48
N ARG A 212 -2.35 29.72 -14.63
CA ARG A 212 -1.79 28.62 -15.42
C ARG A 212 -0.71 27.88 -14.65
N GLN A 213 -0.89 26.59 -14.38
CA GLN A 213 0.10 25.74 -13.74
C GLN A 213 0.29 24.45 -14.55
N LEU A 214 1.54 24.15 -14.90
CA LEU A 214 1.93 22.90 -15.54
C LEU A 214 3.01 22.21 -14.71
N VAL A 215 2.95 20.88 -14.64
CA VAL A 215 4.09 20.06 -14.22
C VAL A 215 4.74 19.47 -15.46
N ARG A 216 6.07 19.56 -15.54
CA ARG A 216 6.83 19.19 -16.74
C ARG A 216 7.80 18.07 -16.41
N MET A 217 7.87 17.09 -17.29
CA MET A 217 8.80 15.97 -17.20
C MET A 217 9.63 15.88 -18.47
N ARG A 218 10.90 15.54 -18.32
CA ARG A 218 11.80 15.16 -19.42
C ARG A 218 12.10 13.68 -19.24
N LEU A 219 11.80 12.88 -20.25
CA LEU A 219 11.96 11.43 -20.20
C LEU A 219 13.01 11.00 -21.21
N ARG A 220 13.72 9.93 -20.87
CA ARG A 220 14.67 9.23 -21.73
C ARG A 220 14.40 7.74 -21.58
N ASP A 221 14.38 7.03 -22.70
CA ASP A 221 14.26 5.58 -22.75
C ASP A 221 15.55 5.02 -23.33
N ASP A 222 16.29 4.22 -22.56
CA ASP A 222 17.59 3.70 -23.01
C ASP A 222 17.49 2.61 -24.09
N GLU A 223 16.32 2.00 -24.26
CA GLU A 223 16.07 0.95 -25.26
C GLU A 223 15.47 1.51 -26.55
N LEU A 224 14.45 2.37 -26.42
CA LEU A 224 13.67 2.92 -27.53
C LEU A 224 14.12 4.33 -27.96
N GLY A 225 14.95 4.98 -27.14
CA GLY A 225 15.50 6.30 -27.39
C GLY A 225 16.29 6.37 -28.70
N TRP A 226 16.25 7.53 -29.34
CA TRP A 226 17.00 7.71 -30.58
C TRP A 226 18.50 7.78 -30.27
N ASN A 227 19.31 7.11 -31.09
CA ASN A 227 20.75 7.26 -30.95
C ASN A 227 21.15 8.72 -31.19
N LEU A 228 21.80 9.35 -30.21
CA LEU A 228 22.13 10.78 -30.27
C LEU A 228 23.46 11.05 -30.99
N PRO A 229 23.56 12.14 -31.78
CA PRO A 229 24.83 12.71 -32.22
C PRO A 229 25.75 12.99 -31.02
N GLU A 230 27.06 12.82 -31.21
CA GLU A 230 28.07 12.98 -30.15
C GLU A 230 27.95 14.33 -29.43
N SER A 231 27.72 15.41 -30.18
CA SER A 231 27.55 16.77 -29.64
C SER A 231 26.32 16.99 -28.76
N LEU A 232 25.36 16.07 -28.73
CA LEU A 232 24.18 16.12 -27.85
C LEU A 232 24.28 15.18 -26.66
N ARG A 233 25.21 14.20 -26.68
CA ARG A 233 25.29 13.18 -25.63
C ARG A 233 25.60 13.76 -24.26
N LYS A 234 26.40 14.84 -24.19
CA LYS A 234 26.77 15.47 -22.92
C LYS A 234 25.52 15.92 -22.16
N GLU A 235 24.62 16.67 -22.79
CA GLU A 235 23.40 17.18 -22.15
C GLU A 235 22.47 16.07 -21.63
N TRP A 236 22.41 14.94 -22.34
CA TRP A 236 21.63 13.78 -21.88
C TRP A 236 22.37 13.00 -20.80
N THR A 237 23.70 12.95 -20.81
CA THR A 237 24.50 12.30 -19.77
C THR A 237 24.45 13.12 -18.49
N ASP A 238 24.53 14.45 -18.60
CA ASP A 238 24.40 15.36 -17.46
C ASP A 238 22.97 15.34 -16.87
N ALA A 239 21.95 15.03 -17.68
CA ALA A 239 20.56 14.96 -17.23
C ALA A 239 20.11 13.56 -16.76
N PHE A 240 20.67 12.48 -17.32
CA PHE A 240 20.19 11.10 -17.12
C PHE A 240 21.29 10.07 -16.84
N GLY A 241 22.54 10.50 -16.64
CA GLY A 241 23.68 9.61 -16.39
C GLY A 241 23.55 8.81 -15.07
N ALA A 242 24.14 7.62 -15.05
CA ALA A 242 24.15 6.76 -13.87
C ALA A 242 24.92 7.41 -12.71
N GLY A 243 24.36 7.32 -11.49
CA GLY A 243 24.97 7.88 -10.28
C GLY A 243 24.80 9.39 -10.12
N LEU A 244 24.01 10.05 -10.97
CA LEU A 244 23.49 11.37 -10.64
C LEU A 244 22.53 11.23 -9.46
N ASP A 245 22.68 12.09 -8.45
CA ASP A 245 21.64 12.26 -7.46
C ASP A 245 20.33 12.53 -8.20
N LYS A 246 19.27 11.81 -7.84
CA LYS A 246 17.92 12.16 -8.29
C LYS A 246 17.62 13.52 -7.69
N LEU A 247 18.04 14.56 -8.38
CA LEU A 247 17.84 15.93 -8.00
C LEU A 247 16.43 16.26 -8.46
N TRP A 248 15.48 15.75 -7.70
CA TRP A 248 14.16 16.35 -7.66
C TRP A 248 14.42 17.81 -7.31
N HIS A 249 13.97 18.74 -8.14
CA HIS A 249 13.92 20.16 -7.76
C HIS A 249 12.81 20.36 -6.71
N VAL A 250 12.88 19.55 -5.66
CA VAL A 250 12.02 19.39 -4.50
C VAL A 250 13.03 19.46 -3.35
N ASP A 251 13.27 20.66 -2.84
CA ASP A 251 14.11 20.89 -1.66
C ASP A 251 13.56 20.08 -0.45
N PRO A 252 14.38 19.77 0.58
CA PRO A 252 13.97 18.88 1.65
C PRO A 252 12.80 19.46 2.45
N MET A 253 11.89 18.54 2.80
CA MET A 253 10.73 18.71 3.68
C MET A 253 11.02 19.68 4.84
N PRO A 254 10.25 20.77 5.03
CA PRO A 254 10.30 21.53 6.27
C PRO A 254 9.86 20.62 7.43
N GLU A 255 10.62 20.62 8.52
CA GLU A 255 10.21 20.05 9.81
C GLU A 255 8.91 20.75 10.27
N GLY A 256 7.76 20.19 9.90
CA GLY A 256 6.46 20.80 10.19
C GLY A 256 5.25 20.08 9.65
N LEU A 257 5.40 19.15 8.69
CA LEU A 257 4.30 18.31 8.19
C LEU A 257 4.27 16.96 8.92
N ARG A 258 3.74 16.98 10.15
CA ARG A 258 3.06 15.81 10.72
C ARG A 258 1.57 15.93 10.39
N THR A 259 1.06 14.98 9.60
CA THR A 259 -0.32 14.43 9.51
C THR A 259 -1.47 15.39 9.15
N SER A 260 -2.24 15.14 8.07
CA SER A 260 -3.57 14.54 8.27
C SER A 260 -4.18 13.73 7.11
N ASP A 261 -3.61 13.73 5.90
CA ASP A 261 -4.34 13.18 4.74
C ASP A 261 -3.84 11.79 4.36
N VAL A 262 -4.65 10.79 4.71
CA VAL A 262 -4.51 9.39 4.33
C VAL A 262 -4.89 9.22 2.85
N ILE A 263 -3.95 8.82 2.00
CA ILE A 263 -4.29 8.34 0.64
C ILE A 263 -4.86 6.94 0.80
N GLN A 264 -6.10 6.78 0.35
CA GLN A 264 -6.86 5.57 0.53
C GLN A 264 -7.35 5.05 -0.83
N PHE A 265 -6.79 3.92 -1.27
CA PHE A 265 -7.35 3.15 -2.36
C PHE A 265 -8.33 2.13 -1.76
N ARG A 266 -9.63 2.49 -1.68
CA ARG A 266 -10.67 1.54 -1.23
C ARG A 266 -11.10 0.62 -2.36
N GLY A 267 -11.31 -0.64 -2.04
CA GLY A 267 -11.98 -1.60 -2.90
C GLY A 267 -11.16 -1.96 -4.13
N ILE A 268 -9.83 -2.09 -4.03
CA ILE A 268 -9.03 -2.64 -5.13
C ILE A 268 -9.34 -4.14 -5.19
N PRO A 269 -10.02 -4.63 -6.24
CA PRO A 269 -10.28 -6.06 -6.32
C PRO A 269 -8.99 -6.82 -6.62
N TYR A 270 -8.58 -7.65 -5.68
CA TYR A 270 -7.48 -8.60 -5.92
C TYR A 270 -8.01 -9.93 -6.47
N GLY A 271 -9.33 -10.18 -6.36
CA GLY A 271 -9.98 -11.40 -6.85
C GLY A 271 -11.49 -11.28 -7.13
N ARG A 272 -12.13 -12.37 -7.57
CA ARG A 272 -13.55 -12.68 -7.72
C ARG A 272 -13.78 -14.13 -7.32
N VAL A 273 -14.92 -14.46 -6.73
CA VAL A 273 -15.30 -15.86 -6.47
C VAL A 273 -16.19 -16.33 -7.61
N PRO A 274 -15.73 -17.18 -8.56
CA PRO A 274 -16.45 -17.44 -9.82
C PRO A 274 -17.77 -18.22 -9.61
N ARG A 275 -17.81 -19.02 -8.56
CA ARG A 275 -19.00 -19.69 -8.03
C ARG A 275 -18.75 -20.02 -6.57
N ARG A 276 -19.81 -20.25 -5.81
CA ARG A 276 -19.71 -20.55 -4.39
C ARG A 276 -18.75 -21.73 -4.15
N PHE A 277 -17.87 -21.58 -3.17
CA PHE A 277 -16.85 -22.55 -2.76
C PHE A 277 -15.75 -22.87 -3.80
N ALA A 278 -15.65 -22.12 -4.89
CA ALA A 278 -14.52 -22.21 -5.82
C ALA A 278 -13.32 -21.38 -5.35
N ALA A 279 -12.14 -21.68 -5.91
CA ALA A 279 -10.95 -20.84 -5.78
C ALA A 279 -11.18 -19.47 -6.46
N PRO A 280 -10.57 -18.38 -5.93
CA PRO A 280 -10.74 -17.04 -6.48
C PRO A 280 -10.02 -16.84 -7.83
N GLU A 281 -10.61 -16.05 -8.72
CA GLU A 281 -10.08 -15.54 -10.01
C GLU A 281 -9.94 -13.99 -9.93
N LYS A 282 -9.58 -13.18 -10.95
CA LYS A 282 -9.42 -11.69 -10.80
C LYS A 282 -10.73 -10.87 -11.09
N LEU A 283 -11.01 -9.76 -10.33
CA LEU A 283 -11.97 -8.60 -10.53
C LEU A 283 -13.20 -8.34 -9.56
N ASP A 284 -13.55 -7.03 -9.40
CA ASP A 284 -14.50 -6.13 -8.63
C ASP A 284 -15.68 -6.52 -7.64
N ARG A 285 -15.63 -5.94 -6.39
CA ARG A 285 -16.54 -5.38 -5.27
C ARG A 285 -17.85 -6.04 -4.74
N PRO A 286 -18.11 -6.37 -3.42
CA PRO A 286 -18.06 -5.59 -2.13
C PRO A 286 -17.57 -6.37 -0.83
N ARG A 287 -18.22 -6.44 0.36
CA ARG A 287 -17.69 -7.15 1.59
C ARG A 287 -18.17 -8.62 1.70
N CYS A 288 -17.41 -9.53 2.32
CA CYS A 288 -17.84 -10.95 2.40
C CYS A 288 -18.99 -11.13 3.41
N PRO A 289 -19.99 -11.97 3.09
CA PRO A 289 -21.09 -12.26 4.00
C PRO A 289 -20.61 -12.85 5.32
N GLN A 290 -21.12 -12.30 6.44
CA GLN A 290 -20.73 -12.75 7.77
C GLN A 290 -21.88 -12.66 8.79
N VAL A 291 -21.72 -13.34 9.91
CA VAL A 291 -22.61 -13.13 11.06
C VAL A 291 -22.28 -11.75 11.63
N ALA A 292 -23.28 -10.88 11.79
CA ALA A 292 -23.09 -9.55 12.35
C ALA A 292 -22.41 -9.64 13.73
N VAL A 293 -21.25 -8.99 13.86
CA VAL A 293 -20.48 -8.86 15.09
C VAL A 293 -20.61 -7.42 15.57
N ASP A 294 -21.02 -7.22 16.83
CA ASP A 294 -21.07 -5.91 17.45
C ASP A 294 -19.65 -5.43 17.82
N VAL A 295 -18.96 -4.87 16.83
CA VAL A 295 -17.60 -4.31 16.97
C VAL A 295 -17.60 -3.15 17.97
N GLY A 296 -18.70 -2.38 18.04
CA GLY A 296 -18.83 -1.28 18.98
C GLY A 296 -18.77 -1.75 20.42
N HIS A 297 -19.51 -2.81 20.72
CA HIS A 297 -19.45 -3.45 22.03
C HIS A 297 -18.08 -4.08 22.30
N LEU A 298 -17.51 -4.82 21.34
CA LEU A 298 -16.18 -5.45 21.51
C LEU A 298 -15.09 -4.44 21.90
N LEU A 299 -15.07 -3.28 21.22
CA LEU A 299 -14.11 -2.20 21.48
C LEU A 299 -14.50 -1.33 22.68
N ARG A 300 -15.71 -1.55 23.24
CA ARG A 300 -16.34 -0.74 24.29
C ARG A 300 -16.36 0.76 23.97
N VAL A 301 -16.58 1.10 22.70
CA VAL A 301 -16.72 2.50 22.27
C VAL A 301 -18.10 3.04 22.69
N PRO A 302 -18.25 4.38 22.82
CA PRO A 302 -19.53 4.98 23.16
C PRO A 302 -20.68 4.56 22.23
N PRO A 303 -21.90 4.27 22.75
CA PRO A 303 -23.02 3.77 21.94
C PRO A 303 -23.51 4.70 20.83
N ASP A 304 -23.17 5.98 20.91
CA ASP A 304 -23.47 7.02 19.92
C ASP A 304 -22.49 7.05 18.74
N HIS A 305 -21.39 6.28 18.82
CA HIS A 305 -20.46 6.11 17.71
C HIS A 305 -21.10 5.28 16.58
N THR A 306 -21.16 5.84 15.37
CA THR A 306 -21.75 5.18 14.21
C THR A 306 -20.65 4.59 13.32
N PHE A 307 -20.62 3.26 13.23
CA PHE A 307 -19.78 2.58 12.25
C PHE A 307 -20.43 2.67 10.85
N PRO A 308 -19.65 2.89 9.77
CA PRO A 308 -20.19 2.91 8.42
C PRO A 308 -20.79 1.55 8.05
N HIS A 309 -22.00 1.55 7.47
CA HIS A 309 -22.65 0.33 6.97
C HIS A 309 -22.11 -0.04 5.59
N GLU A 310 -21.64 -1.28 5.43
CA GLU A 310 -21.06 -1.79 4.19
C GLU A 310 -21.89 -2.95 3.64
N PRO A 311 -22.25 -2.94 2.34
CA PRO A 311 -23.01 -4.01 1.73
C PRO A 311 -22.18 -5.31 1.61
N GLU A 312 -22.80 -6.44 1.93
CA GLU A 312 -22.22 -7.78 1.82
C GLU A 312 -22.65 -8.50 0.52
N ASP A 313 -21.74 -9.20 -0.16
CA ASP A 313 -21.98 -10.00 -1.38
C ASP A 313 -20.92 -11.09 -1.51
N GLU A 314 -21.34 -12.33 -1.73
CA GLU A 314 -20.44 -13.50 -1.71
C GLU A 314 -19.50 -13.62 -2.92
N PHE A 315 -19.81 -13.00 -4.06
CA PHE A 315 -19.10 -13.25 -5.32
C PHE A 315 -18.01 -12.24 -5.63
N LYS A 316 -18.09 -11.09 -4.97
CA LYS A 316 -17.25 -9.95 -5.28
C LYS A 316 -16.51 -9.43 -4.04
N CYS A 317 -16.40 -10.26 -3.00
CA CYS A 317 -15.93 -9.82 -1.71
C CYS A 317 -14.43 -9.74 -1.46
N THR A 318 -13.63 -10.09 -2.46
CA THR A 318 -12.18 -10.15 -2.38
C THR A 318 -11.56 -8.81 -2.78
N ASN A 319 -11.52 -7.90 -1.80
CA ASN A 319 -11.05 -6.53 -1.98
C ASN A 319 -9.87 -6.20 -1.06
N LEU A 320 -8.95 -5.40 -1.58
CA LEU A 320 -7.80 -4.85 -0.90
C LEU A 320 -8.01 -3.35 -0.77
N ASP A 321 -7.98 -2.86 0.46
CA ASP A 321 -7.86 -1.44 0.73
C ASP A 321 -6.37 -1.13 0.95
N VAL A 322 -5.74 -0.38 0.04
CA VAL A 322 -4.39 0.13 0.28
C VAL A 322 -4.55 1.49 0.95
N VAL A 323 -4.35 1.48 2.26
CA VAL A 323 -4.48 2.67 3.13
C VAL A 323 -3.23 2.77 3.98
N LEU A 324 -2.64 3.96 4.05
CA LEU A 324 -1.72 4.31 5.12
C LEU A 324 -2.50 4.97 6.27
N PRO A 325 -2.82 4.32 7.41
CA PRO A 325 -3.55 3.07 7.68
C PRO A 325 -5.08 3.28 7.85
N ASP A 326 -5.90 2.23 7.71
CA ASP A 326 -7.02 1.94 8.65
C ASP A 326 -7.72 0.58 8.38
N ARG A 327 -7.50 -0.08 7.22
CA ARG A 327 -8.06 -1.44 6.95
C ARG A 327 -7.14 -2.29 6.08
N GLY A 328 -7.14 -3.60 6.35
CA GLY A 328 -6.39 -4.62 5.62
C GLY A 328 -7.25 -5.40 4.61
N PRO A 329 -6.71 -6.46 3.95
CA PRO A 329 -7.43 -7.24 2.94
C PRO A 329 -8.62 -8.01 3.52
N ASP A 330 -9.74 -8.02 2.78
CA ASP A 330 -10.92 -8.85 3.08
C ASP A 330 -10.69 -10.31 2.68
N TYR A 331 -11.35 -11.26 3.36
CA TYR A 331 -11.29 -12.69 3.05
C TYR A 331 -12.59 -13.40 3.50
N ARG A 332 -12.88 -14.58 2.93
CA ARG A 332 -14.09 -15.36 3.30
C ARG A 332 -14.06 -15.75 4.78
N LEU A 333 -15.24 -15.83 5.40
CA LEU A 333 -15.40 -16.19 6.81
C LEU A 333 -16.32 -17.40 7.00
N ASN A 334 -16.24 -18.04 8.17
CA ASN A 334 -17.17 -19.08 8.60
C ASN A 334 -17.21 -20.28 7.63
N VAL A 335 -18.36 -20.94 7.42
CA VAL A 335 -18.47 -22.06 6.47
C VAL A 335 -18.01 -21.70 5.05
N PHE A 336 -18.09 -20.43 4.63
CA PHE A 336 -17.54 -19.98 3.35
C PHE A 336 -16.01 -20.05 3.29
N ALA A 337 -15.33 -19.85 4.42
CA ALA A 337 -13.88 -19.99 4.56
C ALA A 337 -13.40 -21.44 4.47
N LEU A 338 -14.28 -22.39 4.77
CA LEU A 338 -13.95 -23.82 4.80
C LEU A 338 -14.37 -24.54 3.53
N GLY A 339 -15.33 -24.00 2.78
CA GLY A 339 -15.89 -24.66 1.59
C GLY A 339 -16.95 -25.71 1.92
N ASN A 340 -17.56 -26.29 0.89
CA ASN A 340 -18.58 -27.35 0.99
C ASN A 340 -18.01 -28.77 1.14
N GLY A 341 -16.69 -28.94 1.04
CA GLY A 341 -16.02 -30.24 1.04
C GLY A 341 -15.73 -30.81 -0.36
N GLU A 342 -16.27 -30.20 -1.42
CA GLU A 342 -15.98 -30.52 -2.83
C GLU A 342 -15.05 -29.45 -3.42
N GLY A 343 -13.82 -29.40 -2.92
CA GLY A 343 -12.84 -28.40 -3.33
C GLY A 343 -11.64 -28.33 -2.39
N PRO A 344 -10.72 -27.39 -2.62
CA PRO A 344 -9.63 -27.15 -1.69
C PRO A 344 -10.19 -26.62 -0.35
N PRO A 345 -9.67 -27.10 0.80
CA PRO A 345 -10.04 -26.56 2.12
C PRO A 345 -9.48 -25.13 2.30
N ASN A 346 -9.68 -24.51 3.47
CA ASN A 346 -9.07 -23.22 3.85
C ASN A 346 -9.11 -22.13 2.77
N LEU A 347 -10.30 -21.91 2.24
CA LEU A 347 -10.59 -20.92 1.21
C LEU A 347 -10.25 -19.49 1.65
N ALA A 348 -10.36 -19.16 2.95
CA ALA A 348 -9.92 -17.88 3.50
C ALA A 348 -8.40 -17.68 3.47
N LEU A 349 -7.64 -18.73 3.80
CA LEU A 349 -6.18 -18.68 3.74
C LEU A 349 -5.70 -18.50 2.30
N ARG A 350 -6.40 -19.13 1.34
CA ARG A 350 -6.13 -18.98 -0.10
C ARG A 350 -6.50 -17.59 -0.62
N ASP A 351 -7.58 -16.98 -0.10
CA ASP A 351 -7.92 -15.59 -0.41
C ASP A 351 -6.78 -14.65 0.02
N GLN A 352 -6.29 -14.82 1.25
CA GLN A 352 -5.19 -14.04 1.79
C GLN A 352 -3.85 -14.32 1.07
N GLU A 353 -3.60 -15.56 0.64
CA GLU A 353 -2.43 -15.91 -0.16
C GLU A 353 -2.46 -15.19 -1.53
N LEU A 354 -3.63 -15.15 -2.18
CA LEU A 354 -3.81 -14.41 -3.41
C LEU A 354 -3.62 -12.90 -3.19
N ALA A 355 -4.11 -12.35 -2.09
CA ALA A 355 -3.88 -10.95 -1.72
C ALA A 355 -2.40 -10.65 -1.49
N LEU A 356 -1.68 -11.54 -0.77
CA LEU A 356 -0.24 -11.42 -0.57
C LEU A 356 0.53 -11.48 -1.90
N GLN A 357 0.16 -12.38 -2.81
CA GLN A 357 0.75 -12.45 -4.14
C GLN A 357 0.50 -11.15 -4.93
N TRP A 358 -0.73 -10.61 -4.88
CA TRP A 358 -1.05 -9.33 -5.51
C TRP A 358 -0.17 -8.20 -4.95
N VAL A 359 -0.01 -8.14 -3.63
CA VAL A 359 0.85 -7.13 -2.98
C VAL A 359 2.29 -7.31 -3.47
N GLN A 360 2.83 -8.53 -3.49
CA GLN A 360 4.18 -8.77 -4.01
C GLN A 360 4.35 -8.31 -5.47
N ASP A 361 3.37 -8.60 -6.32
CA ASP A 361 3.44 -8.29 -7.75
C ASP A 361 3.26 -6.79 -8.04
N HIS A 362 2.55 -6.06 -7.18
CA HIS A 362 2.04 -4.72 -7.52
C HIS A 362 2.41 -3.61 -6.55
N ILE A 363 2.84 -3.89 -5.32
CA ILE A 363 3.09 -2.84 -4.30
C ILE A 363 4.19 -1.85 -4.71
N SER A 364 5.11 -2.27 -5.57
CA SER A 364 6.14 -1.40 -6.16
C SER A 364 5.55 -0.23 -6.96
N GLY A 365 4.40 -0.45 -7.62
CA GLY A 365 3.65 0.61 -8.32
C GLY A 365 3.06 1.67 -7.38
N PHE A 366 2.87 1.32 -6.10
CA PHE A 366 2.39 2.21 -5.03
C PHE A 366 3.54 2.79 -4.19
N GLY A 367 4.79 2.59 -4.61
CA GLY A 367 5.98 3.04 -3.89
C GLY A 367 6.38 2.19 -2.68
N GLY A 368 5.72 1.05 -2.46
CA GLY A 368 6.12 0.08 -1.44
C GLY A 368 7.16 -0.90 -1.97
N ASP A 369 7.95 -1.49 -1.07
CA ASP A 369 8.97 -2.47 -1.43
C ASP A 369 8.39 -3.91 -1.30
N PRO A 370 8.28 -4.67 -2.41
CA PRO A 370 7.73 -6.03 -2.39
C PRO A 370 8.58 -7.03 -1.59
N ASP A 371 9.84 -6.71 -1.30
CA ASP A 371 10.72 -7.53 -0.45
C ASP A 371 10.65 -7.13 1.03
N MET A 372 9.91 -6.06 1.38
CA MET A 372 9.74 -5.55 2.75
C MET A 372 8.28 -5.66 3.26
N ILE A 373 7.60 -6.74 2.90
CA ILE A 373 6.21 -6.99 3.33
C ILE A 373 6.19 -7.47 4.79
N THR A 374 5.45 -6.76 5.64
CA THR A 374 5.13 -7.20 7.01
C THR A 374 3.69 -7.68 7.10
N LEU A 375 3.47 -8.92 7.52
CA LEU A 375 2.14 -9.46 7.75
C LEU A 375 1.77 -9.30 9.24
N ALA A 376 0.69 -8.58 9.53
CA ALA A 376 0.28 -8.26 10.90
C ALA A 376 -1.20 -8.60 11.13
N GLY A 377 -1.53 -9.10 12.32
CA GLY A 377 -2.91 -9.40 12.68
C GLY A 377 -3.12 -9.47 14.18
N GLU A 378 -4.38 -9.28 14.59
CA GLU A 378 -4.87 -9.40 15.97
C GLU A 378 -5.85 -10.57 16.07
N SER A 379 -5.81 -11.33 17.17
CA SER A 379 -6.73 -12.44 17.45
C SER A 379 -6.85 -13.45 16.30
N ALA A 380 -8.01 -13.53 15.62
CA ALA A 380 -8.19 -14.34 14.43
C ALA A 380 -7.28 -13.94 13.26
N GLY A 381 -7.01 -12.65 13.08
CA GLY A 381 -6.02 -12.17 12.12
C GLY A 381 -4.63 -12.71 12.43
N ALA A 382 -4.23 -12.76 13.71
CA ALA A 382 -2.96 -13.36 14.13
C ALA A 382 -2.92 -14.88 13.92
N ILE A 383 -4.06 -15.59 14.06
CA ILE A 383 -4.18 -17.01 13.70
C ILE A 383 -3.80 -17.21 12.22
N TYR A 384 -4.37 -16.39 11.32
CA TYR A 384 -4.07 -16.45 9.90
C TYR A 384 -2.64 -16.01 9.55
N CYS A 385 -2.11 -14.97 10.21
CA CYS A 385 -0.71 -14.55 10.04
C CYS A 385 0.25 -15.69 10.42
N HIS A 386 -0.02 -16.39 11.52
CA HIS A 386 0.75 -17.56 11.92
C HIS A 386 0.56 -18.73 10.93
N ALA A 387 -0.64 -18.92 10.38
CA ALA A 387 -0.89 -19.92 9.34
C ALA A 387 -0.07 -19.65 8.06
N HIS A 388 -0.03 -18.40 7.59
CA HIS A 388 0.81 -18.00 6.44
C HIS A 388 2.31 -18.17 6.72
N LEU A 389 2.74 -17.84 7.93
CA LEU A 389 4.11 -18.07 8.37
C LEU A 389 4.48 -19.56 8.29
N VAL A 390 3.62 -20.44 8.80
CA VAL A 390 3.82 -21.90 8.76
C VAL A 390 3.73 -22.45 7.33
N ALA A 391 2.86 -21.88 6.50
CA ALA A 391 2.74 -22.18 5.07
C ALA A 391 3.86 -21.56 4.21
N ASN A 392 4.86 -20.91 4.84
CA ASN A 392 6.03 -20.35 4.19
C ASN A 392 5.71 -19.25 3.15
N ALA A 393 4.70 -18.42 3.46
CA ALA A 393 4.38 -17.24 2.67
C ALA A 393 5.57 -16.28 2.59
N ARG A 394 5.82 -15.71 1.41
CA ARG A 394 6.93 -14.76 1.16
C ARG A 394 6.64 -13.40 1.81
N VAL A 395 6.94 -13.30 3.10
CA VAL A 395 6.88 -12.07 3.89
C VAL A 395 8.21 -11.88 4.61
N ARG A 396 8.62 -10.62 4.77
CA ARG A 396 9.87 -10.25 5.44
C ARG A 396 9.78 -10.53 6.94
N GLN A 397 8.65 -10.17 7.54
CA GLN A 397 8.45 -10.20 8.99
C GLN A 397 6.95 -10.30 9.33
N VAL A 398 6.67 -10.71 10.56
CA VAL A 398 5.29 -10.97 11.03
C VAL A 398 5.05 -10.32 12.38
N ILE A 399 3.83 -9.80 12.59
CA ILE A 399 3.34 -9.32 13.88
C ILE A 399 2.14 -10.17 14.29
N LEU A 400 2.21 -10.81 15.46
CA LEU A 400 1.11 -11.59 16.03
C LEU A 400 0.67 -10.93 17.34
N SER A 401 -0.47 -10.24 17.31
CA SER A 401 -1.06 -9.58 18.46
C SER A 401 -2.18 -10.45 19.04
N SER A 402 -2.07 -10.84 20.31
CA SER A 402 -3.11 -11.53 21.06
C SER A 402 -3.71 -12.76 20.35
N GLY A 403 -2.93 -13.48 19.55
CA GLY A 403 -3.42 -14.64 18.81
C GLY A 403 -2.34 -15.38 18.04
N SER A 404 -2.62 -16.65 17.73
CA SER A 404 -1.77 -17.54 16.94
C SER A 404 -2.52 -18.87 16.71
N LEU A 405 -2.00 -19.77 15.87
CA LEU A 405 -2.51 -21.15 15.74
C LEU A 405 -2.69 -21.93 17.08
N PHE A 406 -2.08 -21.52 18.21
CA PHE A 406 -2.38 -22.15 19.50
C PHE A 406 -3.75 -21.72 20.08
N LEU A 407 -4.24 -20.53 19.72
CA LEU A 407 -5.58 -20.07 20.06
C LEU A 407 -6.63 -20.91 19.32
N SER A 408 -6.42 -21.15 18.03
CA SER A 408 -7.23 -22.09 17.23
C SER A 408 -6.34 -22.86 16.25
N SER A 409 -6.12 -24.14 16.56
CA SER A 409 -5.28 -25.02 15.75
C SER A 409 -6.01 -25.50 14.51
N PRO A 410 -5.29 -25.88 13.42
CA PRO A 410 -5.90 -26.49 12.26
C PRO A 410 -6.65 -27.77 12.64
N GLN A 411 -7.93 -27.86 12.27
CA GLN A 411 -8.83 -28.91 12.74
C GLN A 411 -8.81 -30.13 11.81
N PRO A 412 -8.86 -31.36 12.34
CA PRO A 412 -9.00 -32.57 11.51
C PRO A 412 -10.23 -32.51 10.58
N TRP A 413 -10.08 -33.02 9.36
CA TRP A 413 -11.10 -32.99 8.31
C TRP A 413 -12.49 -33.46 8.78
N HIS A 414 -12.57 -34.48 9.65
CA HIS A 414 -13.83 -35.03 10.13
C HIS A 414 -14.59 -34.08 11.07
N LEU A 415 -13.89 -33.24 11.85
CA LEU A 415 -14.52 -32.20 12.67
C LEU A 415 -15.06 -31.07 11.79
N VAL A 416 -14.31 -30.72 10.74
CA VAL A 416 -14.75 -29.72 9.74
C VAL A 416 -15.98 -30.23 8.99
N ALA A 417 -15.97 -31.50 8.57
CA ALA A 417 -17.11 -32.16 7.94
C ALA A 417 -18.33 -32.18 8.87
N SER A 418 -18.17 -32.55 10.15
CA SER A 418 -19.27 -32.54 11.11
C SER A 418 -19.88 -31.13 11.31
N PHE A 419 -19.05 -30.08 11.28
CA PHE A 419 -19.53 -28.71 11.28
C PHE A 419 -20.34 -28.39 10.02
N ARG A 420 -19.84 -28.73 8.82
CA ARG A 420 -20.57 -28.56 7.54
C ARG A 420 -21.91 -29.31 7.55
N ASP A 421 -21.94 -30.53 8.06
CA ASP A 421 -23.15 -31.35 8.17
C ASP A 421 -24.19 -30.68 9.07
N LYS A 422 -23.75 -30.10 10.19
CA LYS A 422 -24.63 -29.37 11.10
C LYS A 422 -25.23 -28.12 10.46
N VAL A 423 -24.44 -27.36 9.71
CA VAL A 423 -24.94 -26.19 8.95
C VAL A 423 -25.92 -26.65 7.87
N SER A 424 -25.61 -27.73 7.17
CA SER A 424 -26.46 -28.31 6.12
C SER A 424 -27.80 -28.81 6.68
N ALA A 425 -27.80 -29.42 7.86
CA ALA A 425 -29.02 -29.82 8.56
C ALA A 425 -29.89 -28.59 8.92
N ASN A 426 -29.27 -27.54 9.46
CA ASN A 426 -29.97 -26.29 9.79
C ASN A 426 -30.53 -25.57 8.55
N LEU A 427 -29.87 -25.69 7.39
CA LEU A 427 -30.40 -25.20 6.12
C LEU A 427 -31.64 -25.99 5.68
N LYS A 428 -31.59 -27.33 5.78
CA LYS A 428 -32.75 -28.19 5.48
C LYS A 428 -33.94 -27.96 6.42
N ASP A 429 -33.67 -27.57 7.66
CA ASP A 429 -34.70 -27.16 8.61
C ASP A 429 -35.34 -25.80 8.26
N LEU A 430 -34.61 -24.92 7.56
CA LEU A 430 -35.17 -23.67 7.01
C LEU A 430 -36.06 -23.96 5.79
N ASP A 431 -35.55 -24.77 4.86
CA ASP A 431 -36.26 -25.26 3.69
C ASP A 431 -35.55 -26.52 3.15
N GLN A 432 -36.30 -27.61 2.99
CA GLN A 432 -35.77 -28.92 2.61
C GLN A 432 -35.09 -28.95 1.24
N THR A 433 -35.36 -27.97 0.38
CA THR A 433 -34.78 -27.84 -0.96
C THR A 433 -33.41 -27.15 -0.95
N LEU A 434 -33.01 -26.54 0.17
CA LEU A 434 -31.76 -25.81 0.29
C LEU A 434 -30.59 -26.73 0.60
N ASP A 435 -29.46 -26.43 -0.04
CA ASP A 435 -28.15 -26.93 0.31
C ASP A 435 -27.14 -25.77 0.35
N LEU A 436 -25.89 -26.08 0.72
CA LEU A 436 -24.83 -25.08 0.83
C LEU A 436 -24.55 -24.36 -0.49
N GLU A 437 -24.78 -24.98 -1.65
CA GLU A 437 -24.50 -24.38 -2.97
C GLU A 437 -25.65 -23.49 -3.48
N THR A 438 -26.88 -23.82 -3.12
CA THR A 438 -28.10 -23.21 -3.68
C THR A 438 -28.77 -22.17 -2.77
N ALA A 439 -28.55 -22.25 -1.44
CA ALA A 439 -29.10 -21.29 -0.47
C ALA A 439 -28.62 -19.85 -0.72
N SER A 440 -29.32 -18.81 -0.27
CA SER A 440 -28.72 -17.46 -0.26
C SER A 440 -27.64 -17.35 0.82
N ALA A 441 -26.69 -16.42 0.66
CA ALA A 441 -25.68 -16.18 1.69
C ALA A 441 -26.30 -15.87 3.07
N SER A 442 -27.40 -15.10 3.10
CA SER A 442 -28.15 -14.80 4.34
C SER A 442 -28.77 -16.05 4.98
N GLN A 443 -29.26 -17.00 4.19
CA GLN A 443 -29.78 -18.28 4.70
C GLN A 443 -28.66 -19.15 5.28
N VAL A 444 -27.48 -19.18 4.64
CA VAL A 444 -26.30 -19.89 5.16
C VAL A 444 -25.84 -19.26 6.47
N VAL A 445 -25.75 -17.92 6.55
CA VAL A 445 -25.40 -17.19 7.78
C VAL A 445 -26.39 -17.51 8.91
N GLU A 446 -27.69 -17.56 8.62
CA GLU A 446 -28.70 -17.96 9.61
C GLU A 446 -28.54 -19.43 10.04
N ALA A 447 -28.21 -20.33 9.13
CA ALA A 447 -27.95 -21.74 9.46
C ALA A 447 -26.68 -21.93 10.31
N VAL A 448 -25.63 -21.16 10.04
CA VAL A 448 -24.43 -21.07 10.89
C VAL A 448 -24.82 -20.55 12.28
N ARG A 449 -25.60 -19.47 12.37
CA ARG A 449 -26.08 -18.94 13.65
C ARG A 449 -26.84 -19.99 14.45
N ARG A 450 -27.74 -20.75 13.82
CA ARG A 450 -28.48 -21.87 14.43
C ARG A 450 -27.59 -23.02 14.86
N SER A 451 -26.39 -23.17 14.29
CA SER A 451 -25.46 -24.24 14.66
C SER A 451 -24.86 -24.03 16.05
N GLY A 452 -24.88 -22.79 16.57
CA GLY A 452 -24.25 -22.41 17.82
C GLY A 452 -22.71 -22.40 17.78
N VAL A 453 -22.11 -22.70 16.62
CA VAL A 453 -20.67 -22.57 16.38
C VAL A 453 -20.41 -21.15 15.89
N GLN A 454 -19.79 -20.33 16.75
CA GLN A 454 -19.56 -18.92 16.45
C GLN A 454 -18.36 -18.71 15.51
N SER A 455 -17.34 -19.57 15.57
CA SER A 455 -16.13 -19.44 14.78
C SER A 455 -15.46 -20.79 14.50
N PHE A 456 -14.98 -20.96 13.28
CA PHE A 456 -14.20 -22.12 12.83
C PHE A 456 -13.27 -21.63 11.71
N PHE A 457 -11.95 -21.74 11.91
CA PHE A 457 -10.97 -20.99 11.11
C PHE A 457 -10.24 -21.83 10.08
N LEU A 458 -9.63 -22.93 10.49
CA LEU A 458 -8.72 -23.71 9.65
C LEU A 458 -9.01 -25.21 9.74
N GLU A 459 -9.04 -25.86 8.58
CA GLU A 459 -8.92 -27.29 8.38
C GLU A 459 -7.43 -27.68 8.28
N TRP A 460 -7.08 -28.88 8.73
CA TRP A 460 -5.73 -29.38 8.67
C TRP A 460 -5.31 -29.66 7.21
N GLU A 461 -4.09 -29.24 6.87
CA GLU A 461 -3.43 -29.48 5.58
C GLU A 461 -1.95 -29.82 5.84
N GLU A 462 -1.30 -30.47 4.87
CA GLU A 462 0.11 -30.88 4.97
C GLU A 462 1.09 -29.75 5.34
N PRO A 463 0.94 -28.49 4.85
CA PRO A 463 1.81 -27.39 5.27
C PRO A 463 1.81 -27.14 6.78
N PHE A 464 0.74 -27.51 7.48
CA PHE A 464 0.62 -27.40 8.95
C PHE A 464 1.28 -28.54 9.72
N ASN A 465 1.94 -29.48 9.06
CA ASN A 465 2.78 -30.47 9.74
C ASN A 465 3.82 -29.78 10.62
N ALA A 466 3.89 -30.17 11.89
CA ALA A 466 4.78 -29.58 12.89
C ALA A 466 4.66 -28.04 13.01
N TRP A 467 3.47 -27.48 12.80
CA TRP A 467 3.23 -26.04 12.85
C TRP A 467 3.74 -25.37 14.16
N HIS A 468 3.71 -26.09 15.29
CA HIS A 468 4.15 -25.58 16.60
C HIS A 468 5.59 -25.06 16.65
N THR A 469 6.48 -25.55 15.76
CA THR A 469 7.92 -25.20 15.76
C THR A 469 8.37 -24.53 14.47
N LYS A 470 7.48 -24.38 13.48
CA LYS A 470 7.81 -23.79 12.18
C LYS A 470 7.89 -22.27 12.27
N THR A 471 9.00 -21.71 11.79
CA THR A 471 9.24 -20.25 11.75
C THR A 471 9.12 -19.64 10.36
N GLY A 472 8.85 -20.46 9.33
CA GLY A 472 8.68 -20.02 7.94
C GLY A 472 9.89 -19.29 7.35
N SER A 473 9.65 -18.48 6.32
CA SER A 473 10.64 -17.59 5.69
C SER A 473 10.77 -16.23 6.37
N ALA A 474 9.85 -15.89 7.28
CA ALA A 474 9.90 -14.64 8.03
C ALA A 474 11.21 -14.55 8.82
N GLU A 475 11.88 -13.41 8.73
CA GLU A 475 13.17 -13.20 9.40
C GLU A 475 12.99 -12.70 10.82
N ARG A 476 11.88 -12.03 11.11
CA ARG A 476 11.62 -11.35 12.38
C ARG A 476 10.16 -11.51 12.80
N LEU A 477 9.93 -11.58 14.10
CA LEU A 477 8.60 -11.74 14.70
C LEU A 477 8.38 -10.75 15.85
N LEU A 478 7.30 -9.97 15.81
CA LEU A 478 6.82 -9.18 16.95
C LEU A 478 5.61 -9.85 17.58
N LEU A 479 5.63 -9.98 18.90
CA LEU A 479 4.57 -10.60 19.70
C LEU A 479 4.07 -9.60 20.75
N SER A 480 2.75 -9.43 20.82
CA SER A 480 2.10 -8.59 21.82
C SER A 480 0.91 -9.29 22.47
N ASP A 481 0.66 -8.95 23.73
CA ASP A 481 -0.52 -9.35 24.49
C ASP A 481 -0.94 -8.30 25.51
N VAL A 482 -2.21 -8.39 25.92
CA VAL A 482 -2.82 -7.51 26.92
C VAL A 482 -3.03 -8.23 28.25
N THR A 483 -3.27 -7.46 29.32
CA THR A 483 -3.40 -8.05 30.67
C THR A 483 -4.60 -9.01 30.80
N LYS A 484 -5.72 -8.71 30.14
CA LYS A 484 -7.00 -9.44 30.28
C LYS A 484 -7.51 -9.99 28.94
N GLU A 485 -6.75 -10.91 28.34
CA GLU A 485 -7.13 -11.61 27.10
C GLU A 485 -8.42 -12.42 27.27
N GLY A 486 -8.59 -13.03 28.46
CA GLY A 486 -9.77 -13.82 28.79
C GLY A 486 -11.10 -13.04 28.82
N ALA A 487 -11.07 -11.70 28.75
CA ALA A 487 -12.26 -10.86 28.88
C ALA A 487 -13.36 -11.18 27.85
N ILE A 488 -13.02 -11.67 26.65
CA ILE A 488 -14.01 -12.06 25.63
C ILE A 488 -14.86 -13.28 26.04
N TYR A 489 -14.39 -14.08 27.00
CA TYR A 489 -15.11 -15.24 27.53
C TYR A 489 -15.89 -14.90 28.81
N GLN A 490 -15.80 -13.66 29.30
CA GLN A 490 -16.29 -13.29 30.62
C GLN A 490 -17.79 -13.62 30.81
N ALA A 491 -18.71 -13.08 30.01
CA ALA A 491 -20.15 -13.36 30.15
C ALA A 491 -20.46 -14.86 30.07
N GLY A 492 -19.85 -15.59 29.13
CA GLY A 492 -20.08 -17.02 28.98
C GLY A 492 -19.61 -17.82 30.19
N VAL A 493 -18.43 -17.53 30.72
CA VAL A 493 -17.91 -18.15 31.95
C VAL A 493 -18.75 -17.72 33.17
N TRP A 494 -19.14 -16.45 33.24
CA TRP A 494 -19.95 -15.93 34.35
C TRP A 494 -21.39 -16.41 34.34
N ALA A 495 -21.92 -16.82 33.18
CA ALA A 495 -23.19 -17.52 33.06
C ALA A 495 -23.09 -19.02 33.35
N THR A 496 -21.88 -19.60 33.35
CA THR A 496 -21.67 -21.02 33.64
C THR A 496 -21.77 -21.30 35.13
N ASP A 497 -22.44 -22.41 35.49
CA ASP A 497 -22.50 -22.90 36.86
C ASP A 497 -21.10 -23.28 37.38
N PRO A 498 -20.70 -22.90 38.61
CA PRO A 498 -19.39 -23.26 39.16
C PRO A 498 -19.10 -24.76 39.21
N GLY A 499 -20.12 -25.61 39.35
CA GLY A 499 -19.97 -27.06 39.28
C GLY A 499 -19.61 -27.54 37.87
N ASP A 500 -20.18 -26.92 36.84
CA ASP A 500 -19.83 -27.23 35.45
C ASP A 500 -18.44 -26.69 35.06
N ILE A 501 -18.02 -25.56 35.63
CA ILE A 501 -16.63 -25.10 35.52
C ILE A 501 -15.68 -26.15 36.12
N ALA A 502 -15.94 -26.65 37.32
CA ALA A 502 -15.09 -27.70 37.92
C ALA A 502 -15.07 -28.99 37.09
N LYS A 503 -16.20 -29.42 36.54
CA LYS A 503 -16.26 -30.57 35.62
C LYS A 503 -15.41 -30.35 34.36
N ALA A 504 -15.34 -29.12 33.84
CA ALA A 504 -14.48 -28.81 32.71
C ALA A 504 -13.00 -29.03 33.06
N PHE A 505 -12.57 -28.73 34.28
CA PHE A 505 -11.23 -29.07 34.76
C PHE A 505 -11.02 -30.57 34.97
N ASP A 506 -12.03 -31.29 35.44
CA ASP A 506 -11.97 -32.76 35.56
C ASP A 506 -11.75 -33.46 34.21
N ALA A 507 -12.15 -32.83 33.10
CA ALA A 507 -11.91 -33.33 31.75
C ALA A 507 -10.42 -33.37 31.36
N SER A 508 -9.53 -32.69 32.09
CA SER A 508 -8.07 -32.83 31.96
C SER A 508 -7.52 -34.10 32.63
N GLU A 509 -8.38 -34.96 33.16
CA GLU A 509 -8.05 -36.26 33.73
C GLU A 509 -6.92 -36.16 34.78
N GLN A 510 -5.73 -36.67 34.46
CA GLN A 510 -4.58 -36.70 35.37
C GLN A 510 -4.14 -35.31 35.87
N TYR A 511 -4.41 -34.24 35.12
CA TYR A 511 -4.07 -32.88 35.52
C TYR A 511 -5.22 -32.13 36.20
N GLY A 512 -6.44 -32.68 36.23
CA GLY A 512 -7.65 -31.96 36.67
C GLY A 512 -7.54 -31.43 38.09
N ASP A 513 -7.10 -32.26 39.05
CA ASP A 513 -6.95 -31.85 40.46
C ASP A 513 -5.84 -30.82 40.66
N GLU A 514 -4.76 -30.92 39.90
CA GLU A 514 -3.67 -29.96 39.94
C GLU A 514 -4.09 -28.61 39.36
N LEU A 515 -4.72 -28.60 38.19
CA LEU A 515 -5.24 -27.39 37.57
C LEU A 515 -6.29 -26.71 38.44
N LYS A 516 -7.20 -27.46 39.07
CA LYS A 516 -8.17 -26.89 40.02
C LYS A 516 -7.49 -26.19 41.19
N LYS A 517 -6.39 -26.74 41.71
CA LYS A 517 -5.60 -26.10 42.78
C LYS A 517 -4.90 -24.84 42.28
N LEU A 518 -4.24 -24.91 41.12
CA LEU A 518 -3.49 -23.80 40.53
C LEU A 518 -4.38 -22.60 40.22
N TYR A 519 -5.59 -22.85 39.72
CA TYR A 519 -6.55 -21.81 39.33
C TYR A 519 -7.66 -21.58 40.36
N HIS A 520 -7.52 -22.12 41.57
CA HIS A 520 -8.50 -21.93 42.66
C HIS A 520 -9.96 -22.25 42.28
N ILE A 521 -10.16 -23.35 41.58
CA ILE A 521 -11.44 -23.84 41.08
C ILE A 521 -12.15 -24.63 42.17
N TYR A 522 -13.02 -23.92 42.91
CA TYR A 522 -13.83 -24.48 43.99
C TYR A 522 -15.30 -24.10 43.77
N PRO A 523 -16.21 -25.07 43.48
CA PRO A 523 -17.61 -24.77 43.17
C PRO A 523 -18.37 -24.00 44.25
N ASP A 524 -18.01 -24.20 45.52
CA ASP A 524 -18.53 -23.49 46.69
C ASP A 524 -18.04 -22.04 46.80
N ARG A 525 -17.09 -21.63 45.94
CA ARG A 525 -16.56 -20.26 45.84
C ARG A 525 -16.76 -19.70 44.43
N PRO A 526 -18.00 -19.31 44.07
CA PRO A 526 -18.36 -18.99 42.68
C PRO A 526 -17.47 -17.94 42.01
N SER A 527 -17.15 -16.84 42.71
CA SER A 527 -16.31 -15.77 42.13
C SER A 527 -14.88 -16.21 41.88
N SER A 528 -14.29 -16.97 42.81
CA SER A 528 -12.94 -17.55 42.64
C SER A 528 -12.90 -18.53 41.48
N CYS A 529 -13.91 -19.40 41.40
CA CYS A 529 -14.04 -20.40 40.34
C CYS A 529 -14.13 -19.75 38.96
N LYS A 530 -14.95 -18.69 38.81
CA LYS A 530 -15.13 -17.96 37.55
C LYS A 530 -13.89 -17.18 37.15
N ASN A 531 -13.25 -16.48 38.08
CA ASN A 531 -12.00 -15.76 37.80
C ASN A 531 -10.87 -16.74 37.44
N GLY A 532 -10.73 -17.84 38.18
CA GLY A 532 -9.76 -18.89 37.90
C GLY A 532 -9.93 -19.52 36.53
N ALA A 533 -11.17 -19.74 36.09
CA ALA A 533 -11.45 -20.21 34.74
C ALA A 533 -11.00 -19.22 33.66
N LEU A 534 -11.23 -17.91 33.86
CA LEU A 534 -10.74 -16.86 32.95
C LEU A 534 -9.21 -16.77 32.95
N ASP A 535 -8.59 -16.91 34.12
CA ASP A 535 -7.13 -16.92 34.26
C ASP A 535 -6.51 -18.12 33.53
N PHE A 536 -7.12 -19.31 33.64
CA PHE A 536 -6.69 -20.49 32.88
C PHE A 536 -6.78 -20.26 31.36
N ILE A 537 -7.90 -19.70 30.88
CA ILE A 537 -8.06 -19.40 29.45
C ILE A 537 -6.98 -18.40 28.99
N ASN A 538 -6.77 -17.32 29.76
CA ASN A 538 -5.77 -16.30 29.47
C ASN A 538 -4.36 -16.92 29.36
N ASP A 539 -3.99 -17.74 30.35
CA ASP A 539 -2.66 -18.32 30.43
C ASP A 539 -2.44 -19.36 29.33
N TYR A 540 -3.39 -20.28 29.16
CA TYR A 540 -3.26 -21.39 28.21
C TYR A 540 -3.40 -20.96 26.75
N LYS A 541 -4.30 -20.02 26.45
CA LYS A 541 -4.66 -19.68 25.05
C LYS A 541 -3.97 -18.43 24.52
N TYR A 542 -3.32 -17.62 25.36
CA TYR A 542 -2.65 -16.39 24.95
C TYR A 542 -1.22 -16.30 25.47
N LEU A 543 -0.99 -16.44 26.78
CA LEU A 543 0.35 -16.26 27.37
C LEU A 543 1.33 -17.39 27.03
N LEU A 544 0.93 -18.65 27.24
CA LEU A 544 1.77 -19.82 26.93
C LEU A 544 2.14 -19.88 25.43
N PRO A 545 1.22 -19.68 24.47
CA PRO A 545 1.55 -19.61 23.05
C PRO A 545 2.65 -18.62 22.69
N ILE A 546 2.61 -17.46 23.34
CA ILE A 546 3.61 -16.41 23.22
C ILE A 546 4.99 -16.93 23.65
N GLN A 547 5.11 -17.65 24.78
CA GLN A 547 6.37 -18.31 25.17
C GLN A 547 6.83 -19.40 24.18
N CYS A 548 5.90 -20.21 23.66
CA CYS A 548 6.22 -21.25 22.67
C CYS A 548 6.78 -20.65 21.37
N LEU A 549 6.15 -19.59 20.85
CA LEU A 549 6.59 -18.88 19.65
C LEU A 549 7.95 -18.22 19.85
N GLU A 550 8.17 -17.59 21.00
CA GLU A 550 9.46 -17.00 21.36
C GLU A 550 10.58 -18.04 21.32
N LYS A 551 10.35 -19.19 21.95
CA LYS A 551 11.30 -20.30 21.95
C LYS A 551 11.59 -20.79 20.53
N SER A 552 10.56 -20.98 19.70
CA SER A 552 10.76 -21.46 18.33
C SER A 552 11.62 -20.51 17.47
N PHE A 553 11.45 -19.19 17.62
CA PHE A 553 12.25 -18.19 16.91
C PHE A 553 13.68 -18.11 17.44
N LYS A 554 13.87 -18.18 18.78
CA LYS A 554 15.20 -18.23 19.40
C LYS A 554 15.97 -19.48 18.99
N ASP A 555 15.33 -20.66 19.00
CA ASP A 555 15.93 -21.92 18.55
C ASP A 555 16.34 -21.86 17.06
N ALA A 556 15.56 -21.15 16.25
CA ALA A 556 15.87 -20.87 14.84
C ALA A 556 16.88 -19.73 14.62
N ARG A 557 17.40 -19.11 15.69
CA ARG A 557 18.31 -17.94 15.67
C ARG A 557 17.74 -16.74 14.91
N LYS A 558 16.42 -16.54 14.99
CA LYS A 558 15.71 -15.40 14.39
C LYS A 558 15.32 -14.38 15.48
N PRO A 559 15.45 -13.07 15.22
CA PRO A 559 15.01 -12.04 16.15
C PRO A 559 13.52 -12.14 16.48
N VAL A 560 13.19 -12.04 17.77
CA VAL A 560 11.82 -11.99 18.28
C VAL A 560 11.70 -10.82 19.25
N PHE A 561 10.63 -10.03 19.09
CA PHE A 561 10.39 -8.77 19.81
C PHE A 561 9.14 -8.92 20.66
N ARG A 562 9.20 -8.50 21.93
CA ARG A 562 8.16 -8.76 22.92
C ARG A 562 7.65 -7.48 23.56
N CYS A 563 6.36 -7.24 23.50
CA CYS A 563 5.76 -6.14 24.23
C CYS A 563 4.48 -6.53 24.97
N LEU A 564 4.29 -5.91 26.14
CA LEU A 564 3.09 -6.03 26.96
C LEU A 564 2.28 -4.74 26.81
N ILE A 565 1.01 -4.87 26.45
CA ILE A 565 0.11 -3.74 26.29
C ILE A 565 -0.84 -3.72 27.49
N ASP A 566 -0.50 -2.88 28.47
CA ASP A 566 -1.17 -2.81 29.77
C ASP A 566 -1.92 -1.48 29.98
N GLU A 567 -1.96 -0.60 28.98
CA GLU A 567 -2.76 0.61 29.04
C GLU A 567 -4.26 0.27 28.99
N ALA A 568 -5.01 0.82 29.94
CA ALA A 568 -6.43 0.50 30.08
C ALA A 568 -7.27 1.11 28.95
N ASN A 569 -8.46 0.55 28.73
CA ASN A 569 -9.43 1.14 27.83
C ASN A 569 -9.70 2.62 28.21
N PRO A 570 -9.53 3.58 27.29
CA PRO A 570 -9.60 5.01 27.60
C PRO A 570 -11.01 5.45 28.03
N TRP A 571 -12.07 4.82 27.52
CA TRP A 571 -13.46 5.15 27.88
C TRP A 571 -13.94 4.40 29.13
N GLN A 572 -13.43 3.19 29.36
CA GLN A 572 -13.78 2.37 30.52
C GLN A 572 -12.54 1.83 31.25
N PRO A 573 -11.80 2.67 32.01
CA PRO A 573 -10.56 2.25 32.65
C PRO A 573 -10.71 1.08 33.64
N SER A 574 -11.91 0.89 34.22
CA SER A 574 -12.23 -0.25 35.10
C SER A 574 -12.12 -1.60 34.39
N SER A 575 -12.33 -1.62 33.06
CA SER A 575 -12.14 -2.81 32.23
C SER A 575 -10.66 -3.21 32.16
N GLY A 576 -9.73 -2.28 32.38
CA GLY A 576 -8.29 -2.51 32.23
C GLY A 576 -7.88 -2.71 30.77
N ALA A 577 -6.69 -3.27 30.56
CA ALA A 577 -6.22 -3.66 29.23
C ALA A 577 -6.84 -5.02 28.84
N HIS A 578 -7.95 -4.99 28.10
CA HIS A 578 -8.68 -6.19 27.67
C HIS A 578 -8.40 -6.53 26.20
N HIS A 579 -8.72 -7.76 25.80
CA HIS A 579 -8.54 -8.23 24.41
C HIS A 579 -9.01 -7.18 23.38
N ALA A 580 -8.23 -6.99 22.32
CA ALA A 580 -8.41 -6.01 21.23
C ALA A 580 -8.35 -4.51 21.62
N VAL A 581 -8.11 -4.15 22.89
CA VAL A 581 -7.98 -2.72 23.29
C VAL A 581 -6.74 -2.06 22.67
N ASP A 582 -5.71 -2.86 22.37
CA ASP A 582 -4.51 -2.43 21.69
C ASP A 582 -4.79 -1.87 20.30
N LEU A 583 -5.82 -2.34 19.60
CA LEU A 583 -6.24 -1.79 18.30
C LEU A 583 -6.72 -0.34 18.41
N VAL A 584 -7.39 0.02 19.52
CA VAL A 584 -7.81 1.40 19.81
C VAL A 584 -6.60 2.33 19.89
N LEU A 585 -5.49 1.83 20.45
CA LEU A 585 -4.26 2.60 20.63
C LEU A 585 -3.41 2.63 19.35
N LEU A 586 -3.34 1.50 18.64
CA LEU A 586 -2.43 1.27 17.54
C LEU A 586 -2.79 2.06 16.27
N PHE A 587 -4.05 2.07 15.84
CA PHE A 587 -4.37 2.64 14.52
C PHE A 587 -4.54 4.17 14.53
N GLY A 588 -4.76 4.78 15.70
CA GLY A 588 -4.94 6.22 15.80
C GLY A 588 -6.25 6.73 15.18
N GLY A 589 -7.21 5.84 14.91
CA GLY A 589 -8.52 6.19 14.34
C GLY A 589 -9.51 6.84 15.32
N PHE A 590 -9.15 6.97 16.60
CA PHE A 590 -9.98 7.58 17.64
C PHE A 590 -9.30 8.82 18.23
N ASP A 591 -10.08 9.87 18.52
CA ASP A 591 -9.63 11.00 19.33
C ASP A 591 -9.53 10.56 20.80
N LEU A 592 -8.29 10.42 21.28
CA LEU A 592 -7.98 10.01 22.66
C LEU A 592 -7.48 11.18 23.51
N SER A 593 -7.63 12.44 23.06
CA SER A 593 -7.13 13.63 23.76
C SER A 593 -7.68 13.80 25.18
N PHE A 594 -8.85 13.22 25.45
CA PHE A 594 -9.46 13.17 26.78
C PHE A 594 -8.75 12.20 27.75
N SER A 595 -7.86 11.32 27.25
CA SER A 595 -7.06 10.36 28.01
C SER A 595 -5.57 10.50 27.64
N PRO A 596 -4.83 11.43 28.29
CA PRO A 596 -3.43 11.70 27.95
C PRO A 596 -2.49 10.49 28.08
N SER A 597 -2.83 9.52 28.94
CA SER A 597 -2.05 8.28 29.07
C SER A 597 -2.24 7.36 27.87
N ALA A 598 -3.48 7.15 27.43
CA ALA A 598 -3.81 6.36 26.25
C ALA A 598 -3.29 7.00 24.97
N GLU A 599 -3.40 8.33 24.82
CA GLU A 599 -2.86 9.05 23.67
C GLU A 599 -1.34 8.89 23.57
N ARG A 600 -0.62 9.06 24.69
CA ARG A 600 0.83 8.86 24.76
C ARG A 600 1.23 7.42 24.41
N VAL A 601 0.54 6.43 24.96
CA VAL A 601 0.83 5.02 24.68
C VAL A 601 0.54 4.68 23.22
N GLY A 602 -0.60 5.12 22.69
CA GLY A 602 -0.95 4.90 21.29
C GLY A 602 0.07 5.52 20.33
N GLN A 603 0.56 6.73 20.62
CA GLN A 603 1.65 7.33 19.82
C GLN A 603 2.92 6.49 19.86
N ALA A 604 3.36 6.06 21.05
CA ALA A 604 4.57 5.26 21.20
C ALA A 604 4.44 3.88 20.53
N MET A 605 3.27 3.24 20.59
CA MET A 605 2.98 2.00 19.89
C MET A 605 3.10 2.19 18.37
N ARG A 606 2.50 3.25 17.81
CA ARG A 606 2.63 3.56 16.38
C ARG A 606 4.08 3.75 15.95
N GLU A 607 4.85 4.52 16.70
CA GLU A 607 6.27 4.74 16.42
C GLU A 607 7.06 3.42 16.47
N ALA A 608 6.80 2.55 17.45
CA ALA A 608 7.43 1.24 17.56
C ALA A 608 7.05 0.29 16.40
N TRP A 609 5.78 0.25 16.01
CA TRP A 609 5.33 -0.57 14.88
C TRP A 609 5.95 -0.08 13.57
N ILE A 610 6.00 1.24 13.33
CA ILE A 610 6.63 1.84 12.14
C ILE A 610 8.11 1.44 12.04
N LYS A 611 8.85 1.50 13.17
CA LYS A 611 10.24 1.04 13.22
C LYS A 611 10.37 -0.43 12.86
N PHE A 612 9.55 -1.29 13.47
CA PHE A 612 9.57 -2.72 13.18
C PHE A 612 9.29 -3.00 11.69
N VAL A 613 8.21 -2.45 11.12
CA VAL A 613 7.85 -2.69 9.71
C VAL A 613 8.91 -2.16 8.74
N SER A 614 9.67 -1.13 9.13
CA SER A 614 10.79 -0.57 8.36
C SER A 614 12.10 -1.35 8.50
N GLY A 615 12.11 -2.42 9.32
CA GLY A 615 13.31 -3.23 9.54
C GLY A 615 14.23 -2.69 10.64
N GLU A 616 13.80 -1.72 11.44
CA GLU A 616 14.54 -1.21 12.59
C GLU A 616 14.15 -1.92 13.89
N GLU A 617 14.94 -1.77 14.95
CA GLU A 617 14.52 -2.21 16.28
C GLU A 617 13.43 -1.27 16.84
N PRO A 618 12.30 -1.81 17.31
CA PRO A 618 11.17 -0.98 17.74
C PRO A 618 11.43 -0.22 19.05
N TRP A 619 12.35 -0.71 19.88
CA TRP A 619 12.82 -0.09 21.13
C TRP A 619 14.27 -0.54 21.44
N PRO A 620 14.97 0.04 22.44
CA PRO A 620 16.30 -0.43 22.83
C PRO A 620 16.27 -1.84 23.44
N GLU A 621 17.29 -2.65 23.11
CA GLU A 621 17.45 -4.04 23.63
C GLU A 621 16.27 -4.96 23.24
N ALA A 622 15.63 -4.71 22.10
CA ALA A 622 14.31 -5.26 21.82
C ALA A 622 14.24 -6.77 21.58
N THR A 623 15.39 -7.42 21.31
CA THR A 623 15.50 -8.88 21.22
C THR A 623 15.76 -9.55 22.57
N GLU A 624 16.26 -8.80 23.54
CA GLU A 624 16.67 -9.32 24.85
C GLU A 624 15.61 -9.07 25.93
N LYS A 625 14.93 -7.92 25.85
CA LYS A 625 14.00 -7.47 26.89
C LYS A 625 12.61 -7.15 26.36
N TYR A 626 11.64 -7.35 27.24
CA TYR A 626 10.24 -7.00 27.01
C TYR A 626 10.08 -5.47 27.09
N TYR A 627 9.15 -4.92 26.32
CA TYR A 627 8.75 -3.51 26.43
C TYR A 627 7.32 -3.37 26.95
N GLY A 628 7.12 -2.49 27.92
CA GLY A 628 5.81 -2.20 28.49
C GLY A 628 5.20 -0.95 27.86
N PHE A 629 4.04 -1.13 27.23
CA PHE A 629 3.14 -0.06 26.81
C PHE A 629 2.04 0.09 27.85
N GLY A 630 2.20 1.04 28.77
CA GLY A 630 1.35 1.20 29.95
C GLY A 630 1.77 0.31 31.14
N PRO A 631 0.96 0.27 32.21
CA PRO A 631 -0.24 1.09 32.40
C PRO A 631 0.09 2.56 32.70
N HIS A 632 -0.94 3.41 32.73
CA HIS A 632 -0.88 4.83 33.13
C HIS A 632 0.13 5.67 32.35
N GLY A 633 0.31 5.38 31.06
CA GLY A 633 1.21 6.13 30.20
C GLY A 633 2.70 5.77 30.38
N SER A 634 3.00 4.69 31.11
CA SER A 634 4.37 4.20 31.30
C SER A 634 4.91 3.59 30.00
N LEU A 635 6.15 3.93 29.64
CA LEU A 635 6.83 3.44 28.43
C LEU A 635 8.26 3.09 28.79
N LYS A 636 8.57 1.80 28.86
CA LYS A 636 9.93 1.35 29.21
C LYS A 636 10.19 -0.11 28.89
N THR A 637 11.46 -0.42 28.75
CA THR A 637 11.96 -1.79 28.82
C THR A 637 11.74 -2.34 30.24
N LEU A 638 11.33 -3.60 30.34
CA LEU A 638 10.95 -4.27 31.57
C LEU A 638 12.04 -5.23 32.03
N GLU A 639 12.27 -5.25 33.34
CA GLU A 639 13.07 -6.29 33.99
C GLU A 639 12.22 -7.55 34.24
N ASP A 640 12.85 -8.72 34.41
CA ASP A 640 12.16 -10.01 34.55
C ASP A 640 11.09 -10.02 35.66
N TRP A 641 11.39 -9.41 36.80
CA TRP A 641 10.44 -9.32 37.92
C TRP A 641 9.23 -8.44 37.57
N GLU A 642 9.37 -7.44 36.70
CA GLU A 642 8.27 -6.60 36.24
C GLU A 642 7.36 -7.38 35.31
N VAL A 643 7.93 -8.18 34.41
CA VAL A 643 7.17 -9.09 33.54
C VAL A 643 6.39 -10.10 34.40
N GLN A 644 7.05 -10.73 35.38
CA GLN A 644 6.40 -11.68 36.31
C GLN A 644 5.31 -11.04 37.18
N SER A 645 5.42 -9.75 37.47
CA SER A 645 4.37 -9.01 38.21
C SER A 645 3.13 -8.71 37.35
N ARG A 646 3.30 -8.68 36.01
CA ARG A 646 2.26 -8.32 35.04
C ARG A 646 1.63 -9.54 34.35
N ARG A 647 2.36 -10.64 34.27
CA ARG A 647 1.95 -11.89 33.61
C ARG A 647 2.30 -13.09 34.49
N ARG A 648 1.44 -14.12 34.47
CA ARG A 648 1.61 -15.36 35.24
C ARG A 648 2.60 -16.31 34.56
N ILE A 649 3.82 -15.82 34.29
CA ILE A 649 4.89 -16.53 33.55
C ILE A 649 5.15 -17.93 34.11
N GLY A 650 5.30 -18.06 35.44
CA GLY A 650 5.55 -19.36 36.08
C GLY A 650 4.37 -20.34 36.00
N LEU A 651 3.12 -19.86 35.91
CA LEU A 651 1.97 -20.75 35.66
C LEU A 651 1.93 -21.20 34.21
N ALA A 652 2.21 -20.31 33.26
CA ALA A 652 2.31 -20.67 31.85
C ALA A 652 3.44 -21.69 31.62
N GLU A 653 4.59 -21.52 32.25
CA GLU A 653 5.69 -22.50 32.24
C GLU A 653 5.22 -23.87 32.75
N LYS A 654 4.48 -23.89 33.86
CA LYS A 654 3.93 -25.14 34.40
C LYS A 654 2.92 -25.80 33.46
N LEU A 655 2.08 -25.02 32.78
CA LEU A 655 1.19 -25.55 31.75
C LEU A 655 1.98 -26.15 30.57
N SER A 656 3.15 -25.60 30.24
CA SER A 656 4.00 -26.11 29.15
C SER A 656 4.57 -27.52 29.42
N GLU A 657 4.61 -27.95 30.68
CA GLU A 657 5.04 -29.28 31.10
C GLU A 657 3.92 -30.34 30.98
N MET A 658 2.68 -29.91 30.79
CA MET A 658 1.51 -30.77 30.66
C MET A 658 1.20 -31.06 29.19
N GLU A 659 0.68 -32.25 28.89
CA GLU A 659 0.29 -32.58 27.51
C GLU A 659 -0.94 -31.75 27.09
N SER A 660 -0.80 -31.03 25.96
CA SER A 660 -1.82 -30.09 25.46
C SER A 660 -3.16 -30.74 25.16
N SER A 661 -3.21 -32.03 24.80
CA SER A 661 -4.45 -32.73 24.48
C SER A 661 -5.42 -32.79 25.68
N PHE A 662 -4.90 -32.83 26.91
CA PHE A 662 -5.69 -32.76 28.13
C PHE A 662 -6.12 -31.32 28.42
N LEU A 663 -5.20 -30.35 28.34
CA LEU A 663 -5.50 -28.93 28.55
C LEU A 663 -6.58 -28.42 27.57
N ASP A 664 -6.55 -28.88 26.32
CA ASP A 664 -7.55 -28.59 25.30
C ASP A 664 -8.95 -29.07 25.70
N LYS A 665 -9.09 -30.18 26.44
CA LYS A 665 -10.39 -30.64 26.94
C LYS A 665 -10.98 -29.63 27.93
N THR A 666 -10.17 -29.13 28.86
CA THR A 666 -10.60 -28.09 29.80
C THR A 666 -10.90 -26.77 29.09
N SER A 667 -10.02 -26.33 28.20
CA SER A 667 -10.25 -25.11 27.42
C SER A 667 -11.56 -25.18 26.63
N ARG A 668 -11.83 -26.29 25.93
CA ARG A 668 -13.10 -26.50 25.21
C ARG A 668 -14.31 -26.40 26.13
N GLY A 669 -14.30 -27.02 27.32
CA GLY A 669 -15.42 -26.95 28.27
C GLY A 669 -15.69 -25.53 28.81
N LEU A 670 -14.65 -24.70 28.91
CA LEU A 670 -14.75 -23.33 29.40
C LEU A 670 -15.05 -22.29 28.31
N ALA A 671 -14.59 -22.51 27.09
CA ALA A 671 -14.58 -21.49 26.02
C ALA A 671 -15.56 -21.76 24.86
N ALA A 672 -15.87 -23.03 24.56
CA ALA A 672 -16.65 -23.36 23.36
C ALA A 672 -18.07 -22.78 23.43
N GLY A 673 -18.44 -21.98 22.41
CA GLY A 673 -19.74 -21.30 22.31
C GLY A 673 -19.99 -20.24 23.39
N LYS A 674 -18.96 -19.87 24.14
CA LYS A 674 -19.03 -18.94 25.28
C LYS A 674 -18.31 -17.61 25.02
N VAL A 675 -17.78 -17.42 23.81
CA VAL A 675 -17.30 -16.11 23.37
C VAL A 675 -18.50 -15.18 23.31
N SER A 676 -18.36 -14.05 23.99
CA SER A 676 -19.37 -13.00 24.00
C SER A 676 -18.69 -11.68 23.75
N LEU A 677 -19.06 -11.07 22.63
CA LEU A 677 -18.65 -9.71 22.30
C LEU A 677 -19.55 -8.69 23.00
N LEU A 678 -20.57 -9.14 23.77
CA LEU A 678 -21.42 -8.33 24.68
C LEU A 678 -20.76 -8.11 26.06
N ASN A 679 -19.46 -8.35 26.20
CA ASN A 679 -18.71 -8.23 27.46
C ASN A 679 -18.18 -6.85 27.76
#